data_AF-V9W686-F1
#
_entry.id   AF-V9W686-F1
#
_cell.length_a   1.000
_cell.length_b   1.000
_cell.length_c   1.000
_cell.angle_alpha   90.00
_cell.angle_beta   90.00
_cell.angle_gamma   90.00
#
_symmetry.space_group_name_H-M   'P 1'
#
loop_
_entity.id
_entity.type
_entity.pdbx_description
1 polymer ?
#
loop_
_entity_poly.entity_id
_entity_poly.type
_entity_poly.pdbx_seq_one_letter_code
_entity_poly.pdbx_strand_id
1 'polypeptide(L)'
;MYIILLLVPVFFFQAVLIDFARVKAAQKESEQALKAGLRSVLSAFQPDVQTYGLYGIGISQEDSLKLYRNVLDNNLSGNLKAEGFRILDTRTENATSLLPMYTLANHTVLKRQILEEMKIRAPIEFGLEIKEKWIKTGADKLMKQGSVFSKEAGKIEKLLEKREELMDKTRKKFIKLYEKIKERHAYYKKRMNELGSMADELGIHTVDSLKQEVQSVRDSIRRLQEEADKIDGRMESIRDAAETAKEEWEHLDKSKEQISKDLTEAQQKLSSFEHLFEVAVQYFAAIQIIKGEVKQDEKQIHELQEELQPILTDAKKANDELNGELQKVKDAYKGSSEELPVSQVFGHILILSEEDFHSYQTGVASIDALFSGFQTKVLDTDVYRSSEAADVHEKNQAVLKQAEHVHKQQNKVEGTRQKKREEVNSQKKEQKEKISEVLAQLKSVMNGGCTDPGEKGPLHNDGAYKQLEGENGLFRKYMNLNGTEALSGNGVAYELDNPVISGHKSMDLLGKLADVLQSGRDEWFVNEFALTRFNYRTLDLETKSKHALTDPSRHVLAGQEAEYLLYGFSSCKANISTAYAEMFSIRMAIRTLEALMEPKNELFQLGSPLLVLLVSAAQGAVKAFEDMKQLIEGKEVEISSKITGSFFTFTYKDYLRLFFFIHSNDIKLMSRMQSLIEMNTKQDLAKLTTYVQGNTASSLKLWFMPGLMKVFEVTGLTSCEVKGTRCEWKQTAELSY
;
A
#
# COMPACT_ATOMS: atom_id res chain seq x y z
N MET A 1 -80.84 -27.00 -65.84
CA MET A 1 -81.05 -26.00 -64.76
C MET A 1 -80.47 -26.44 -63.42
N TYR A 2 -80.82 -27.63 -62.89
CA TYR A 2 -80.27 -28.17 -61.63
C TYR A 2 -78.73 -28.25 -61.57
N ILE A 3 -78.08 -28.68 -62.66
CA ILE A 3 -76.60 -28.74 -62.73
C ILE A 3 -75.98 -27.35 -62.60
N ILE A 4 -76.57 -26.31 -63.20
CA ILE A 4 -76.06 -24.94 -63.14
C ILE A 4 -76.18 -24.38 -61.70
N LEU A 5 -77.29 -24.68 -61.02
CA LEU A 5 -77.54 -24.27 -59.63
C LEU A 5 -76.55 -24.88 -58.63
N LEU A 6 -76.02 -26.08 -58.92
CA LEU A 6 -74.96 -26.72 -58.13
C LEU A 6 -73.55 -26.29 -58.54
N LEU A 7 -73.30 -26.14 -59.85
CA LEU A 7 -71.96 -25.93 -60.39
C LEU A 7 -71.48 -24.48 -60.22
N VAL A 8 -72.38 -23.50 -60.26
CA VAL A 8 -72.04 -22.08 -60.09
C VAL A 8 -71.50 -21.76 -58.69
N PRO A 9 -72.15 -22.15 -57.56
CA PRO A 9 -71.59 -21.93 -56.22
C PRO A 9 -70.26 -22.66 -55.98
N VAL A 10 -70.14 -23.90 -56.49
CA VAL A 10 -68.88 -24.68 -56.39
C VAL A 10 -67.77 -23.99 -57.17
N PHE A 11 -68.05 -23.48 -58.37
CA PHE A 11 -67.10 -22.72 -59.16
C PHE A 11 -66.66 -21.43 -58.44
N PHE A 12 -67.60 -20.65 -57.88
CA PHE A 12 -67.25 -19.45 -57.10
C PHE A 12 -66.40 -19.77 -55.87
N PHE A 13 -66.75 -20.84 -55.14
CA PHE A 13 -65.98 -21.28 -53.98
C PHE A 13 -64.56 -21.69 -54.37
N GLN A 14 -64.42 -22.50 -55.42
CA GLN A 14 -63.11 -22.90 -55.96
C GLN A 14 -62.31 -21.69 -56.47
N ALA A 15 -62.94 -20.75 -57.17
CA ALA A 15 -62.31 -19.53 -57.67
C ALA A 15 -61.75 -18.66 -56.53
N VAL A 16 -62.50 -18.50 -55.43
CA VAL A 16 -62.05 -17.80 -54.23
C VAL A 16 -60.91 -18.54 -53.54
N LEU A 17 -61.00 -19.87 -53.40
CA LEU A 17 -59.91 -20.67 -52.82
C LEU A 17 -58.63 -20.61 -53.65
N ILE A 18 -58.74 -20.59 -54.98
CA ILE A 18 -57.59 -20.46 -55.88
C ILE A 18 -56.95 -19.09 -55.71
N ASP A 19 -57.71 -18.00 -55.72
CA ASP A 19 -57.16 -16.65 -55.49
C ASP A 19 -56.55 -16.53 -54.07
N PHE A 20 -57.19 -17.10 -53.04
CA PHE A 20 -56.64 -17.12 -51.68
C PHE A 20 -55.31 -17.90 -51.59
N ALA A 21 -55.25 -19.11 -52.16
CA ALA A 21 -54.03 -19.92 -52.19
C ALA A 21 -52.90 -19.22 -52.96
N ARG A 22 -53.22 -18.57 -54.09
CA ARG A 22 -52.25 -17.78 -54.88
C ARG A 22 -51.75 -16.57 -54.11
N VAL A 23 -52.61 -15.86 -53.38
CA VAL A 23 -52.19 -14.75 -52.50
C VAL A 23 -51.24 -15.26 -51.41
N LYS A 24 -51.52 -16.39 -50.76
CA LYS A 24 -50.62 -16.98 -49.77
C LYS A 24 -49.28 -17.43 -50.37
N ALA A 25 -49.29 -18.03 -51.56
CA ALA A 25 -48.08 -18.39 -52.28
C ALA A 25 -47.25 -17.15 -52.66
N ALA A 26 -47.89 -16.08 -53.15
CA ALA A 26 -47.24 -14.82 -53.48
C ALA A 26 -46.68 -14.08 -52.25
N GLN A 27 -47.38 -14.13 -51.11
CA GLN A 27 -46.86 -13.63 -49.84
C GLN A 27 -45.59 -14.37 -49.40
N LYS A 28 -45.56 -15.70 -49.61
CA LYS A 28 -44.37 -16.51 -49.30
C LYS A 28 -43.21 -16.24 -50.26
N GLU A 29 -43.50 -16.10 -51.55
CA GLU A 29 -42.54 -15.72 -52.58
C GLU A 29 -41.90 -14.36 -52.25
N SER A 30 -42.73 -13.34 -51.96
CA SER A 30 -42.24 -12.02 -51.58
C SER A 30 -41.43 -12.03 -50.27
N GLU A 31 -41.82 -12.82 -49.27
CA GLU A 31 -41.02 -13.01 -48.05
C GLU A 31 -39.63 -13.62 -48.33
N GLN A 32 -39.57 -14.61 -49.23
CA GLN A 32 -38.30 -15.26 -49.62
C GLN A 32 -37.43 -14.31 -50.43
N ALA A 33 -38.00 -13.58 -51.38
CA ALA A 33 -37.30 -12.58 -52.19
C ALA A 33 -36.76 -11.43 -51.30
N LEU A 34 -37.56 -10.98 -50.33
CA LEU A 34 -37.18 -10.02 -49.29
C LEU A 34 -35.96 -10.51 -48.49
N LYS A 35 -36.02 -11.74 -47.97
CA LYS A 35 -34.90 -12.35 -47.23
C LYS A 35 -33.67 -12.57 -48.10
N ALA A 36 -33.83 -12.93 -49.37
CA ALA A 36 -32.73 -13.07 -50.33
C ALA A 36 -32.05 -11.72 -50.60
N GLY A 37 -32.83 -10.65 -50.77
CA GLY A 37 -32.32 -9.28 -50.90
C GLY A 37 -31.49 -8.87 -49.69
N LEU A 38 -31.99 -9.11 -48.47
CA LEU A 38 -31.25 -8.80 -47.24
C LEU A 38 -29.95 -9.61 -47.12
N ARG A 39 -29.98 -10.92 -47.40
CA ARG A 39 -28.76 -11.76 -47.41
C ARG A 39 -27.75 -11.27 -48.45
N SER A 40 -28.21 -10.83 -49.62
CA SER A 40 -27.33 -10.29 -50.65
C SER A 40 -26.65 -9.00 -50.21
N VAL A 41 -27.38 -8.10 -49.53
CA VAL A 41 -26.78 -6.89 -48.94
C VAL A 41 -25.73 -7.26 -47.90
N LEU A 42 -26.05 -8.18 -46.98
CA LEU A 42 -25.08 -8.63 -45.97
C LEU A 42 -23.90 -9.41 -46.59
N SER A 43 -24.04 -10.01 -47.76
CA SER A 43 -22.89 -10.64 -48.43
C SER A 43 -21.84 -9.62 -48.92
N ALA A 44 -22.22 -8.35 -49.08
CA ALA A 44 -21.31 -7.26 -49.45
C ALA A 44 -20.60 -6.68 -48.20
N PHE A 45 -19.99 -7.55 -47.39
CA PHE A 45 -19.25 -7.15 -46.20
C PHE A 45 -17.89 -6.52 -46.55
N GLN A 46 -17.33 -5.72 -45.64
CA GLN A 46 -16.02 -5.10 -45.82
C GLN A 46 -14.88 -6.11 -45.59
N PRO A 47 -14.05 -6.43 -46.61
CA PRO A 47 -13.00 -7.46 -46.49
C PRO A 47 -11.94 -7.15 -45.43
N ASP A 48 -11.49 -5.89 -45.34
CA ASP A 48 -10.43 -5.50 -44.40
C ASP A 48 -10.83 -5.75 -42.94
N VAL A 49 -12.10 -5.51 -42.60
CA VAL A 49 -12.63 -5.70 -41.25
C VAL A 49 -12.95 -7.19 -40.98
N GLN A 50 -13.29 -7.94 -42.03
CA GLN A 50 -13.50 -9.39 -41.95
C GLN A 50 -12.22 -10.15 -41.60
N THR A 51 -11.03 -9.60 -41.86
CA THR A 51 -9.77 -10.20 -41.37
C THR A 51 -9.74 -10.31 -39.85
N TYR A 52 -10.38 -9.38 -39.12
CA TYR A 52 -10.50 -9.43 -37.67
C TYR A 52 -11.56 -10.44 -37.21
N GLY A 53 -12.36 -11.00 -38.12
CA GLY A 53 -13.55 -11.82 -37.81
C GLY A 53 -14.81 -10.98 -37.54
N LEU A 54 -14.79 -9.69 -37.92
CA LEU A 54 -15.89 -8.75 -37.74
C LEU A 54 -16.58 -8.48 -39.08
N TYR A 55 -17.90 -8.29 -39.05
CA TYR A 55 -18.72 -8.13 -40.24
C TYR A 55 -19.55 -6.84 -40.18
N GLY A 56 -19.44 -6.06 -41.26
CA GLY A 56 -20.26 -4.89 -41.52
C GLY A 56 -20.33 -4.66 -43.02
N ILE A 57 -21.44 -4.10 -43.50
CA ILE A 57 -21.67 -3.82 -44.93
C ILE A 57 -20.61 -2.81 -45.41
N GLY A 58 -19.88 -3.18 -46.46
CA GLY A 58 -18.77 -2.39 -47.02
C GLY A 58 -19.16 -1.47 -48.18
N ILE A 59 -20.39 -1.57 -48.67
CA ILE A 59 -20.93 -0.71 -49.74
C ILE A 59 -21.75 0.44 -49.16
N SER A 60 -21.92 1.52 -49.94
CA SER A 60 -22.70 2.69 -49.52
C SER A 60 -24.16 2.32 -49.25
N GLN A 61 -24.88 3.15 -48.47
CA GLN A 61 -26.31 2.93 -48.23
C GLN A 61 -27.13 2.98 -49.53
N GLU A 62 -26.74 3.83 -50.48
CA GLU A 62 -27.40 3.94 -51.78
C GLU A 62 -27.21 2.65 -52.60
N ASP A 63 -25.98 2.13 -52.64
CA ASP A 63 -25.67 0.90 -53.36
C ASP A 63 -26.28 -0.33 -52.67
N SER A 64 -26.37 -0.33 -51.34
CA SER A 64 -27.09 -1.33 -50.57
C SER A 64 -28.57 -1.37 -50.96
N LEU A 65 -29.20 -0.20 -51.10
CA LEU A 65 -30.60 -0.09 -51.53
C LEU A 65 -30.79 -0.56 -52.98
N LYS A 66 -29.86 -0.20 -53.88
CA LYS A 66 -29.87 -0.67 -55.28
C LYS A 66 -29.73 -2.19 -55.36
N LEU A 67 -28.78 -2.77 -54.63
CA LEU A 67 -28.56 -4.22 -54.57
C LEU A 67 -29.78 -4.94 -54.00
N TYR A 68 -30.32 -4.44 -52.89
CA TYR A 68 -31.53 -4.97 -52.27
C TYR A 68 -32.72 -4.98 -53.23
N ARG A 69 -32.99 -3.86 -53.92
CA ARG A 69 -34.09 -3.75 -54.90
C ARG A 69 -33.87 -4.68 -56.09
N ASN A 70 -32.66 -4.71 -56.65
CA ASN A 70 -32.34 -5.56 -57.79
C ASN A 70 -32.55 -7.05 -57.48
N VAL A 71 -32.09 -7.51 -56.31
CA VAL A 71 -32.27 -8.90 -55.89
C VAL A 71 -33.72 -9.19 -55.57
N LEU A 72 -34.42 -8.29 -54.86
CA LEU A 72 -35.84 -8.43 -54.58
C LEU A 72 -36.64 -8.57 -55.88
N ASP A 73 -36.46 -7.66 -56.82
CA ASP A 73 -37.20 -7.63 -58.09
C ASP A 73 -36.91 -8.87 -58.94
N ASN A 74 -35.66 -9.31 -59.03
CA ASN A 74 -35.28 -10.51 -59.80
C ASN A 74 -35.76 -11.84 -59.17
N ASN A 75 -36.16 -11.83 -57.90
CA ASN A 75 -36.71 -13.00 -57.22
C ASN A 75 -38.24 -13.03 -57.21
N LEU A 76 -38.91 -12.08 -57.86
CA LEU A 76 -40.37 -12.06 -58.01
C LEU A 76 -40.81 -12.48 -59.42
N SER A 77 -41.76 -13.42 -59.47
CA SER A 77 -42.37 -13.95 -60.70
C SER A 77 -42.94 -12.89 -61.65
N GLY A 78 -43.40 -11.74 -61.16
CA GLY A 78 -43.92 -10.65 -61.98
C GLY A 78 -42.87 -9.92 -62.81
N ASN A 79 -41.59 -9.99 -62.44
CA ASN A 79 -40.50 -9.26 -63.08
C ASN A 79 -39.62 -10.13 -64.00
N LEU A 80 -39.74 -11.46 -63.88
CA LEU A 80 -39.04 -12.40 -64.76
C LEU A 80 -39.65 -12.40 -66.18
N LYS A 81 -38.83 -12.51 -67.24
CA LYS A 81 -39.32 -12.74 -68.60
C LYS A 81 -39.84 -14.18 -68.68
N ALA A 82 -41.12 -14.36 -68.98
CA ALA A 82 -41.74 -15.67 -69.13
C ALA A 82 -42.33 -15.79 -70.54
N GLU A 83 -42.03 -16.89 -71.24
CA GLU A 83 -42.57 -17.21 -72.57
C GLU A 83 -43.99 -17.84 -72.49
N GLY A 84 -44.54 -18.05 -71.28
CA GLY A 84 -45.83 -18.69 -71.04
C GLY A 84 -46.70 -18.04 -69.94
N PHE A 85 -47.83 -18.69 -69.62
CA PHE A 85 -48.79 -18.23 -68.61
C PHE A 85 -48.18 -18.18 -67.20
N ARG A 86 -48.31 -17.03 -66.53
CA ARG A 86 -47.73 -16.79 -65.20
C ARG A 86 -48.73 -17.15 -64.11
N ILE A 87 -48.42 -18.19 -63.34
CA ILE A 87 -49.25 -18.64 -62.21
C ILE A 87 -49.28 -17.55 -61.10
N LEU A 88 -48.13 -16.94 -60.83
CA LEU A 88 -47.96 -15.81 -59.93
C LEU A 88 -47.45 -14.61 -60.75
N ASP A 89 -48.05 -13.44 -60.54
CA ASP A 89 -47.62 -12.14 -61.10
C ASP A 89 -47.35 -11.19 -59.94
N THR A 90 -46.48 -11.64 -59.04
CA THR A 90 -46.09 -10.89 -57.84
C THR A 90 -45.17 -9.75 -58.24
N ARG A 91 -45.53 -8.52 -57.86
CA ARG A 91 -44.76 -7.31 -58.21
C ARG A 91 -44.47 -6.48 -56.97
N THR A 92 -43.36 -5.77 -56.99
CA THR A 92 -43.06 -4.70 -56.03
C THR A 92 -43.88 -3.45 -56.35
N GLU A 93 -44.42 -2.84 -55.31
CA GLU A 93 -44.98 -1.50 -55.37
C GLU A 93 -43.92 -0.48 -54.93
N ASN A 94 -44.12 0.82 -55.21
CA ASN A 94 -43.12 1.88 -55.01
C ASN A 94 -42.55 2.01 -53.57
N ALA A 95 -43.15 1.36 -52.58
CA ALA A 95 -42.75 1.43 -51.17
C ALA A 95 -41.75 0.32 -50.77
N THR A 96 -40.52 0.43 -51.27
CA THR A 96 -39.39 -0.45 -50.88
C THR A 96 -38.28 0.37 -50.21
N SER A 97 -37.97 0.06 -48.95
CA SER A 97 -36.98 0.76 -48.14
C SER A 97 -36.03 -0.21 -47.44
N LEU A 98 -34.80 0.23 -47.20
CA LEU A 98 -33.80 -0.46 -46.40
C LEU A 98 -33.32 0.48 -45.30
N LEU A 99 -33.50 0.08 -44.04
CA LEU A 99 -33.14 0.86 -42.85
C LEU A 99 -31.92 0.25 -42.17
N PRO A 100 -30.77 0.96 -42.10
CA PRO A 100 -29.64 0.57 -41.27
C PRO A 100 -29.95 0.90 -39.80
N MET A 101 -29.76 -0.04 -38.87
CA MET A 101 -30.13 0.16 -37.45
C MET A 101 -28.91 0.32 -36.54
N TYR A 102 -27.91 -0.57 -36.70
CA TYR A 102 -26.73 -0.60 -35.85
C TYR A 102 -25.46 -0.74 -36.67
N THR A 103 -24.36 -0.20 -36.15
CA THR A 103 -23.05 -0.22 -36.78
C THR A 103 -22.01 -0.88 -35.87
N LEU A 104 -20.83 -1.19 -36.41
CA LEU A 104 -19.71 -1.75 -35.64
C LEU A 104 -19.17 -0.79 -34.58
N ALA A 105 -19.55 0.50 -34.61
CA ALA A 105 -19.24 1.45 -33.56
C ALA A 105 -19.96 1.17 -32.23
N ASN A 106 -21.07 0.42 -32.24
CA ASN A 106 -21.79 0.09 -31.01
C ASN A 106 -21.07 -1.02 -30.21
N HIS A 107 -20.73 -0.75 -28.96
CA HIS A 107 -20.01 -1.70 -28.09
C HIS A 107 -20.74 -3.03 -27.91
N THR A 108 -22.08 -3.02 -27.83
CA THR A 108 -22.87 -4.25 -27.67
C THR A 108 -22.78 -5.13 -28.91
N VAL A 109 -22.86 -4.50 -30.10
CA VAL A 109 -22.75 -5.19 -31.38
C VAL A 109 -21.34 -5.75 -31.59
N LEU A 110 -20.33 -4.92 -31.35
CA LEU A 110 -18.93 -5.33 -31.46
C LEU A 110 -18.64 -6.51 -30.52
N LYS A 111 -19.00 -6.40 -29.25
CA LYS A 111 -18.80 -7.46 -28.26
C LYS A 111 -19.50 -8.74 -28.71
N ARG A 112 -20.74 -8.67 -29.19
CA ARG A 112 -21.46 -9.85 -29.69
C ARG A 112 -20.72 -10.55 -30.83
N GLN A 113 -20.22 -9.81 -31.82
CA GLN A 113 -19.46 -10.40 -32.92
C GLN A 113 -18.12 -11.00 -32.46
N ILE A 114 -17.40 -10.32 -31.56
CA ILE A 114 -16.19 -10.87 -30.93
C ILE A 114 -16.51 -12.19 -30.23
N LEU A 115 -17.59 -12.25 -29.45
CA LEU A 115 -17.98 -13.46 -28.73
C LEU A 115 -18.31 -14.63 -29.67
N GLU A 116 -19.02 -14.39 -30.78
CA GLU A 116 -19.33 -15.45 -31.74
C GLU A 116 -18.08 -15.91 -32.51
N GLU A 117 -17.20 -15.00 -32.92
CA GLU A 117 -15.93 -15.34 -33.57
C GLU A 117 -15.01 -16.17 -32.65
N MET A 118 -14.95 -15.80 -31.37
CA MET A 118 -14.06 -16.44 -30.41
C MET A 118 -14.66 -17.70 -29.77
N LYS A 119 -15.96 -17.96 -29.95
CA LYS A 119 -16.66 -19.14 -29.42
C LYS A 119 -15.98 -20.46 -29.74
N ILE A 120 -15.44 -20.57 -30.95
CA ILE A 120 -14.73 -21.77 -31.41
C ILE A 120 -13.22 -21.59 -31.32
N ARG A 121 -12.70 -20.37 -31.55
CA ARG A 121 -11.26 -20.10 -31.65
C ARG A 121 -10.56 -19.94 -30.30
N ALA A 122 -11.18 -19.26 -29.33
CA ALA A 122 -10.56 -19.03 -28.03
C ALA A 122 -10.19 -20.34 -27.30
N PRO A 123 -11.07 -21.37 -27.23
CA PRO A 123 -10.69 -22.64 -26.60
C PRO A 123 -9.51 -23.35 -27.27
N ILE A 124 -9.34 -23.19 -28.58
CA ILE A 124 -8.23 -23.80 -29.36
C ILE A 124 -6.91 -23.07 -29.11
N GLU A 125 -6.93 -21.74 -29.06
CA GLU A 125 -5.73 -20.89 -28.86
C GLU A 125 -5.26 -20.86 -27.40
N PHE A 126 -6.18 -21.00 -26.45
CA PHE A 126 -5.88 -20.83 -25.04
C PHE A 126 -5.58 -22.16 -24.34
N GLY A 127 -6.31 -23.24 -24.70
CA GLY A 127 -6.37 -24.45 -23.88
C GLY A 127 -6.92 -24.14 -22.48
N LEU A 128 -7.90 -24.87 -21.98
CA LEU A 128 -8.44 -24.68 -20.62
C LEU A 128 -7.40 -24.95 -19.49
N GLU A 129 -6.12 -25.10 -19.84
CA GLU A 129 -5.03 -25.59 -19.03
C GLU A 129 -4.59 -24.62 -17.93
N ILE A 130 -4.60 -23.29 -18.13
CA ILE A 130 -4.12 -22.35 -17.09
C ILE A 130 -5.03 -22.36 -15.88
N LYS A 131 -6.35 -22.20 -16.05
CA LYS A 131 -7.31 -22.22 -14.94
C LYS A 131 -7.28 -23.56 -14.21
N GLU A 132 -7.27 -24.67 -14.95
CA GLU A 132 -7.26 -25.99 -14.35
C GLU A 132 -5.95 -26.31 -13.62
N LYS A 133 -4.79 -26.03 -14.21
CA LYS A 133 -3.48 -26.26 -13.57
C LYS A 133 -3.30 -25.37 -12.34
N TRP A 134 -3.81 -24.14 -12.37
CA TRP A 134 -3.65 -23.20 -11.27
C TRP A 134 -4.54 -23.53 -10.06
N ILE A 135 -5.78 -23.99 -10.29
CA ILE A 135 -6.66 -24.48 -9.21
C ILE A 135 -6.16 -25.84 -8.67
N LYS A 136 -5.71 -26.75 -9.55
CA LYS A 136 -5.26 -28.10 -9.15
C LYS A 136 -3.97 -28.10 -8.32
N THR A 137 -3.16 -27.04 -8.39
CA THR A 137 -1.88 -26.91 -7.66
C THR A 137 -2.02 -26.32 -6.26
N GLY A 138 -3.18 -25.79 -5.87
CA GLY A 138 -3.39 -25.14 -4.56
C GLY A 138 -2.69 -23.79 -4.40
N ALA A 139 -2.21 -23.22 -5.51
CA ALA A 139 -1.49 -21.95 -5.52
C ALA A 139 -2.33 -20.78 -5.00
N ASP A 140 -3.65 -20.80 -5.21
CA ASP A 140 -4.60 -19.78 -4.74
C ASP A 140 -4.56 -19.62 -3.21
N LYS A 141 -4.51 -20.74 -2.48
CA LYS A 141 -4.42 -20.75 -1.01
C LYS A 141 -3.08 -20.19 -0.54
N LEU A 142 -1.96 -20.64 -1.12
CA LEU A 142 -0.62 -20.18 -0.77
C LEU A 142 -0.45 -18.68 -1.04
N MET A 143 -0.98 -18.19 -2.16
CA MET A 143 -1.01 -16.77 -2.52
C MET A 143 -1.79 -15.94 -1.48
N LYS A 144 -2.98 -16.42 -1.07
CA LYS A 144 -3.77 -15.77 -0.01
C LYS A 144 -3.01 -15.74 1.31
N GLN A 145 -2.35 -16.83 1.70
CA GLN A 145 -1.55 -16.90 2.92
C GLN A 145 -0.35 -15.94 2.89
N GLY A 146 0.37 -15.85 1.77
CA GLY A 146 1.47 -14.88 1.61
C GLY A 146 1.01 -13.43 1.75
N SER A 147 -0.16 -13.11 1.17
CA SER A 147 -0.78 -11.78 1.31
C SER A 147 -1.17 -11.47 2.76
N VAL A 148 -1.78 -12.44 3.46
CA VAL A 148 -2.13 -12.32 4.89
C VAL A 148 -0.87 -12.13 5.73
N PHE A 149 0.17 -12.95 5.54
CA PHE A 149 1.44 -12.81 6.25
C PHE A 149 2.04 -11.42 6.05
N SER A 150 2.04 -10.90 4.81
CA SER A 150 2.55 -9.55 4.50
C SER A 150 1.79 -8.46 5.27
N LYS A 151 0.45 -8.55 5.33
CA LYS A 151 -0.40 -7.61 6.08
C LYS A 151 -0.14 -7.66 7.58
N GLU A 152 -0.06 -8.86 8.15
CA GLU A 152 0.20 -9.04 9.58
C GLU A 152 1.63 -8.63 9.96
N ALA A 153 2.63 -8.96 9.13
CA ALA A 153 4.01 -8.53 9.33
C ALA A 153 4.10 -6.99 9.39
N GLY A 154 3.45 -6.28 8.45
CA GLY A 154 3.42 -4.82 8.45
C GLY A 154 2.69 -4.22 9.65
N LYS A 155 1.60 -4.84 10.11
CA LYS A 155 0.83 -4.39 11.28
C LYS A 155 1.60 -4.59 12.58
N ILE A 156 2.13 -5.79 12.80
CA ILE A 156 2.92 -6.15 13.99
C ILE A 156 4.19 -5.32 14.06
N GLU A 157 4.87 -5.08 12.93
CA GLU A 157 6.08 -4.26 12.93
C GLU A 157 5.82 -2.81 13.34
N LYS A 158 4.70 -2.21 12.91
CA LYS A 158 4.33 -0.85 13.35
C LYS A 158 4.12 -0.77 14.87
N LEU A 159 3.47 -1.77 15.46
CA LEU A 159 3.27 -1.84 16.91
C LEU A 159 4.59 -2.07 17.64
N LEU A 160 5.46 -2.92 17.09
CA LEU A 160 6.80 -3.17 17.58
C LEU A 160 7.63 -1.87 17.57
N GLU A 161 7.70 -1.16 16.44
CA GLU A 161 8.44 0.10 16.34
C GLU A 161 7.94 1.16 17.32
N LYS A 162 6.61 1.29 17.48
CA LYS A 162 6.00 2.18 18.48
C LYS A 162 6.45 1.83 19.91
N ARG A 163 6.42 0.54 20.28
CA ARG A 163 6.92 0.08 21.59
C ARG A 163 8.39 0.42 21.76
N GLU A 164 9.22 0.09 20.78
CA GLU A 164 10.67 0.28 20.85
C GLU A 164 11.07 1.76 21.01
N GLU A 165 10.40 2.67 20.30
CA GLU A 165 10.63 4.11 20.44
C GLU A 165 10.28 4.64 21.83
N LEU A 166 9.18 4.16 22.42
CA LEU A 166 8.78 4.55 23.76
C LEU A 166 9.71 3.97 24.82
N MET A 167 10.19 2.73 24.65
CA MET A 167 11.20 2.12 25.53
C MET A 167 12.54 2.86 25.47
N ASP A 168 12.99 3.30 24.29
CA ASP A 168 14.18 4.15 24.15
C ASP A 168 14.04 5.49 24.90
N LYS A 169 12.89 6.16 24.74
CA LYS A 169 12.59 7.41 25.45
C LYS A 169 12.59 7.20 26.96
N THR A 170 11.97 6.10 27.42
CA THR A 170 11.94 5.68 28.82
C THR A 170 13.35 5.48 29.36
N ARG A 171 14.18 4.67 28.69
CA ARG A 171 15.57 4.42 29.07
C ARG A 171 16.38 5.71 29.15
N LYS A 172 16.27 6.58 28.15
CA LYS A 172 17.00 7.87 28.13
C LYS A 172 16.62 8.76 29.33
N LYS A 173 15.34 8.82 29.68
CA LYS A 173 14.85 9.61 30.82
C LYS A 173 15.26 8.98 32.15
N PHE A 174 15.14 7.66 32.28
CA PHE A 174 15.59 6.94 33.47
C PHE A 174 17.10 7.06 33.70
N ILE A 175 17.95 6.97 32.66
CA ILE A 175 19.40 7.18 32.80
C ILE A 175 19.71 8.58 33.32
N LYS A 176 18.98 9.61 32.87
CA LYS A 176 19.15 10.98 33.41
C LYS A 176 18.81 11.06 34.90
N LEU A 177 17.70 10.44 35.31
CA LEU A 177 17.32 10.35 36.72
C LEU A 177 18.40 9.62 37.53
N TYR A 178 18.85 8.45 37.06
CA TYR A 178 19.86 7.64 37.71
C TYR A 178 21.20 8.38 37.91
N GLU A 179 21.71 9.04 36.86
CA GLU A 179 22.95 9.82 36.96
C GLU A 179 22.81 11.02 37.90
N LYS A 180 21.64 11.69 37.91
CA LYS A 180 21.34 12.77 38.87
C LYS A 180 21.34 12.24 40.31
N ILE A 181 20.71 11.11 40.59
CA ILE A 181 20.73 10.47 41.92
C ILE A 181 22.16 10.13 42.34
N LYS A 182 22.96 9.57 41.44
CA LYS A 182 24.35 9.18 41.72
C LYS A 182 25.23 10.40 42.01
N GLU A 183 25.10 11.47 41.24
CA GLU A 183 25.79 12.75 41.47
C GLU A 183 25.43 13.32 42.86
N ARG A 184 24.13 13.35 43.18
CA ARG A 184 23.64 13.93 44.44
C ARG A 184 23.94 13.09 45.66
N HIS A 185 23.91 11.78 45.54
CA HIS A 185 24.38 10.89 46.59
C HIS A 185 25.82 11.21 47.00
N ALA A 186 26.73 11.31 46.02
CA ALA A 186 28.14 11.58 46.27
C ALA A 186 28.35 12.96 46.91
N TYR A 187 27.62 13.97 46.42
CA TYR A 187 27.62 15.32 46.97
C TYR A 187 27.19 15.34 48.44
N TYR A 188 26.00 14.80 48.74
CA TYR A 188 25.44 14.79 50.09
C TYR A 188 26.26 13.95 51.06
N LYS A 189 26.83 12.83 50.61
CA LYS A 189 27.75 12.02 51.42
C LYS A 189 28.98 12.83 51.84
N LYS A 190 29.62 13.54 50.91
CA LYS A 190 30.78 14.38 51.23
C LYS A 190 30.39 15.48 52.22
N ARG A 191 29.26 16.15 51.99
CA ARG A 191 28.80 17.26 52.82
C ARG A 191 28.42 16.83 54.24
N MET A 192 27.82 15.65 54.41
CA MET A 192 27.53 15.09 55.73
C MET A 192 28.78 14.73 56.51
N ASN A 193 29.82 14.21 55.85
CA ASN A 193 31.10 13.93 56.50
C ASN A 193 31.79 15.22 56.97
N GLU A 194 31.74 16.28 56.15
CA GLU A 194 32.24 17.62 56.54
C GLU A 194 31.49 18.15 57.76
N LEU A 195 30.14 18.06 57.76
CA LEU A 195 29.32 18.47 58.89
C LEU A 195 29.60 17.65 60.15
N GLY A 196 29.75 16.32 60.03
CA GLY A 196 30.09 15.45 61.17
C GLY A 196 31.44 15.85 61.78
N SER A 197 32.46 16.10 60.96
CA SER A 197 33.77 16.55 61.42
C SER A 197 33.71 17.90 62.14
N MET A 198 32.95 18.86 61.60
CA MET A 198 32.75 20.17 62.25
C MET A 198 31.98 20.03 63.57
N ALA A 199 30.97 19.16 63.62
CA ALA A 199 30.21 18.91 64.84
C ALA A 199 31.08 18.28 65.94
N ASP A 200 31.95 17.33 65.58
CA ASP A 200 32.90 16.70 66.51
C ASP A 200 33.93 17.72 67.04
N GLU A 201 34.39 18.65 66.20
CA GLU A 201 35.30 19.74 66.59
C GLU A 201 34.63 20.78 67.53
N LEU A 202 33.34 21.08 67.30
CA LEU A 202 32.56 22.00 68.13
C LEU A 202 32.18 21.42 69.51
N GLY A 203 32.00 20.10 69.60
CA GLY A 203 31.64 19.42 70.85
C GLY A 203 30.32 19.94 71.47
N ILE A 204 30.41 20.45 72.71
CA ILE A 204 29.27 21.02 73.44
C ILE A 204 29.13 22.54 73.31
N HIS A 205 30.04 23.20 72.59
CA HIS A 205 30.07 24.65 72.49
C HIS A 205 28.99 25.15 71.52
N THR A 206 28.27 26.19 71.92
CA THR A 206 27.28 26.91 71.09
C THR A 206 27.85 28.24 70.63
N VAL A 207 27.28 28.84 69.59
CA VAL A 207 27.70 30.18 69.10
C VAL A 207 27.64 31.22 70.23
N ASP A 208 26.58 31.16 71.05
CA ASP A 208 26.40 32.09 72.17
C ASP A 208 27.38 31.83 73.32
N SER A 209 27.65 30.56 73.65
CA SER A 209 28.64 30.23 74.68
C SER A 209 30.05 30.62 74.24
N LEU A 210 30.42 30.36 72.98
CA LEU A 210 31.72 30.77 72.42
C LEU A 210 31.87 32.29 72.41
N LYS A 211 30.81 33.02 72.06
CA LYS A 211 30.83 34.49 72.09
C LYS A 211 31.07 35.03 73.50
N GLN A 212 30.44 34.43 74.51
CA GLN A 212 30.67 34.78 75.92
C GLN A 212 32.08 34.41 76.39
N GLU A 213 32.58 33.23 76.01
CA GLU A 213 33.92 32.75 76.35
C GLU A 213 35.01 33.63 75.72
N VAL A 214 34.89 33.97 74.43
CA VAL A 214 35.78 34.91 73.72
C VAL A 214 35.82 36.26 74.42
N GLN A 215 34.66 36.82 74.79
CA GLN A 215 34.60 38.12 75.46
C GLN A 215 35.24 38.07 76.85
N SER A 216 34.97 37.01 77.62
CA SER A 216 35.57 36.80 78.94
C SER A 216 37.09 36.68 78.89
N VAL A 217 37.63 35.95 77.90
CA VAL A 217 39.07 35.82 77.69
C VAL A 217 39.67 37.16 77.24
N ARG A 218 39.02 37.90 76.34
CA ARG A 218 39.47 39.23 75.89
C ARG A 218 39.54 40.23 77.06
N ASP A 219 38.53 40.23 77.93
CA ASP A 219 38.53 41.07 79.14
C ASP A 219 39.65 40.66 80.11
N SER A 220 39.98 39.36 80.18
CA SER A 220 41.08 38.84 81.02
C SER A 220 42.45 39.23 80.47
N ILE A 221 42.65 39.15 79.15
CA ILE A 221 43.87 39.65 78.48
C ILE A 221 44.05 41.14 78.76
N ARG A 222 42.99 41.95 78.64
CA ARG A 222 43.06 43.39 78.93
C ARG A 222 43.51 43.65 80.38
N ARG A 223 42.94 42.93 81.35
CA ARG A 223 43.35 43.03 82.76
C ARG A 223 44.83 42.65 82.98
N LEU A 224 45.29 41.57 82.36
CA LEU A 224 46.69 41.12 82.46
C LEU A 224 47.67 42.11 81.81
N GLN A 225 47.28 42.74 80.69
CA GLN A 225 48.06 43.81 80.06
C GLN A 225 48.16 45.04 80.96
N GLU A 226 47.05 45.48 81.54
CA GLU A 226 47.04 46.60 82.50
C GLU A 226 47.89 46.30 83.75
N GLU A 227 47.95 45.05 84.21
CA GLU A 227 48.85 44.63 85.30
C GLU A 227 50.32 44.60 84.88
N ALA A 228 50.61 44.11 83.67
CA ALA A 228 51.96 44.14 83.11
C ALA A 228 52.49 45.58 82.95
N ASP A 229 51.68 46.49 82.41
CA ASP A 229 52.02 47.91 82.24
C ASP A 229 52.29 48.61 83.60
N LYS A 230 51.53 48.24 84.64
CA LYS A 230 51.77 48.73 86.01
C LYS A 230 53.09 48.22 86.58
N ILE A 231 53.43 46.96 86.34
CA ILE A 231 54.71 46.37 86.76
C ILE A 231 55.86 47.04 85.99
N ASP A 232 55.71 47.25 84.68
CA ASP A 232 56.70 47.93 83.85
C ASP A 232 56.94 49.37 84.30
N GLY A 233 55.88 50.13 84.60
CA GLY A 233 56.02 51.47 85.17
C GLY A 233 56.71 51.48 86.54
N ARG A 234 56.48 50.45 87.38
CA ARG A 234 57.15 50.29 88.67
C ARG A 234 58.63 49.94 88.51
N MET A 235 58.95 49.04 87.58
CA MET A 235 60.32 48.69 87.21
C MET A 235 61.06 49.91 86.62
N GLU A 236 60.44 50.69 85.73
CA GLU A 236 61.05 51.93 85.21
C GLU A 236 61.38 52.92 86.36
N SER A 237 60.50 53.04 87.36
CA SER A 237 60.67 53.97 88.48
C SER A 237 61.81 53.61 89.46
N ILE A 238 62.21 52.34 89.53
CA ILE A 238 63.27 51.84 90.43
C ILE A 238 64.56 51.45 89.68
N ARG A 239 64.61 51.68 88.36
CA ARG A 239 65.69 51.31 87.43
C ARG A 239 67.06 51.86 87.82
N ASP A 240 67.12 53.12 88.25
CA ASP A 240 68.38 53.78 88.64
C ASP A 240 68.79 53.48 90.09
N ALA A 241 67.90 52.87 90.90
CA ALA A 241 68.13 52.43 92.28
C ALA A 241 68.35 50.91 92.39
N ALA A 242 68.62 50.24 91.27
CA ALA A 242 68.58 48.78 91.16
C ALA A 242 69.59 48.03 92.07
N GLU A 243 70.71 48.65 92.46
CA GLU A 243 71.69 48.03 93.37
C GLU A 243 71.17 47.91 94.82
N THR A 244 70.28 48.81 95.28
CA THR A 244 69.71 48.77 96.64
C THR A 244 68.32 48.13 96.71
N ALA A 245 67.62 47.99 95.58
CA ALA A 245 66.26 47.43 95.48
C ALA A 245 66.20 46.03 94.82
N LYS A 246 67.28 45.25 94.95
CA LYS A 246 67.45 43.96 94.25
C LYS A 246 66.32 42.94 94.51
N GLU A 247 65.88 42.80 95.76
CA GLU A 247 64.83 41.84 96.12
C GLU A 247 63.46 42.20 95.54
N GLU A 248 63.13 43.51 95.50
CA GLU A 248 61.88 44.01 94.90
C GLU A 248 61.91 43.88 93.37
N TRP A 249 63.08 44.11 92.75
CA TRP A 249 63.29 43.87 91.32
C TRP A 249 63.09 42.39 90.96
N GLU A 250 63.73 41.46 91.68
CA GLU A 250 63.58 40.02 91.43
C GLU A 250 62.13 39.53 91.60
N HIS A 251 61.36 40.10 92.53
CA HIS A 251 59.95 39.77 92.72
C HIS A 251 59.07 40.32 91.59
N LEU A 252 59.32 41.55 91.13
CA LEU A 252 58.60 42.15 90.00
C LEU A 252 58.93 41.45 88.68
N ASP A 253 60.19 41.05 88.47
CA ASP A 253 60.63 40.29 87.30
C ASP A 253 59.94 38.92 87.23
N LYS A 254 59.90 38.18 88.34
CA LYS A 254 59.13 36.91 88.44
C LYS A 254 57.63 37.10 88.20
N SER A 255 57.05 38.17 88.74
CA SER A 255 55.62 38.47 88.53
C SER A 255 55.34 38.81 87.07
N LYS A 256 56.25 39.54 86.41
CA LYS A 256 56.19 39.86 84.99
C LYS A 256 56.34 38.60 84.12
N GLU A 257 57.26 37.70 84.48
CA GLU A 257 57.42 36.41 83.80
C GLU A 257 56.15 35.56 83.90
N GLN A 258 55.54 35.51 85.09
CA GLN A 258 54.27 34.80 85.30
C GLN A 258 53.12 35.44 84.49
N ILE A 259 52.97 36.76 84.50
CA ILE A 259 51.95 37.46 83.70
C ILE A 259 52.19 37.26 82.20
N SER A 260 53.44 37.28 81.74
CA SER A 260 53.78 36.99 80.34
C SER A 260 53.35 35.57 79.93
N LYS A 261 53.55 34.60 80.82
CA LYS A 261 53.09 33.22 80.61
C LYS A 261 51.56 33.13 80.58
N ASP A 262 50.88 33.74 81.54
CA ASP A 262 49.41 33.75 81.63
C ASP A 262 48.77 34.48 80.43
N LEU A 263 49.41 35.55 79.96
CA LEU A 263 49.01 36.30 78.76
C LEU A 263 49.17 35.47 77.50
N THR A 264 50.26 34.70 77.38
CA THR A 264 50.46 33.76 76.26
C THR A 264 49.41 32.65 76.28
N GLU A 265 49.12 32.07 77.45
CA GLU A 265 48.07 31.04 77.60
C GLU A 265 46.67 31.59 77.27
N ALA A 266 46.36 32.80 77.73
CA ALA A 266 45.09 33.46 77.42
C ALA A 266 44.95 33.80 75.93
N GLN A 267 46.03 34.24 75.28
CA GLN A 267 46.07 34.48 73.83
C GLN A 267 45.86 33.18 73.02
N GLN A 268 46.47 32.07 73.45
CA GLN A 268 46.24 30.76 72.82
C GLN A 268 44.78 30.29 72.97
N LYS A 269 44.19 30.46 74.16
CA LYS A 269 42.76 30.18 74.38
C LYS A 269 41.85 31.06 73.53
N LEU A 270 42.15 32.35 73.42
CA LEU A 270 41.40 33.28 72.57
C LEU A 270 41.43 32.80 71.11
N SER A 271 42.61 32.48 70.59
CA SER A 271 42.75 31.96 69.22
C SER A 271 41.98 30.65 69.00
N SER A 272 42.00 29.74 69.98
CA SER A 272 41.22 28.50 69.93
C SER A 272 39.70 28.75 69.91
N PHE A 273 39.19 29.65 70.76
CA PHE A 273 37.76 29.97 70.77
C PHE A 273 37.33 30.77 69.54
N GLU A 274 38.17 31.66 69.02
CA GLU A 274 37.91 32.37 67.76
C GLU A 274 37.84 31.40 66.57
N HIS A 275 38.72 30.40 66.51
CA HIS A 275 38.64 29.31 65.53
C HIS A 275 37.36 28.49 65.67
N LEU A 276 37.02 28.05 66.89
CA LEU A 276 35.76 27.33 67.14
C LEU A 276 34.52 28.17 66.77
N PHE A 277 34.56 29.48 67.00
CA PHE A 277 33.49 30.38 66.59
C PHE A 277 33.36 30.44 65.05
N GLU A 278 34.48 30.51 64.32
CA GLU A 278 34.48 30.42 62.86
C GLU A 278 33.90 29.08 62.36
N VAL A 279 34.32 27.96 62.94
CA VAL A 279 33.78 26.63 62.63
C VAL A 279 32.27 26.57 62.91
N ALA A 280 31.80 27.15 64.01
CA ALA A 280 30.38 27.17 64.36
C ALA A 280 29.54 27.93 63.32
N VAL A 281 30.01 29.10 62.88
CA VAL A 281 29.34 29.88 61.83
C VAL A 281 29.31 29.11 60.52
N GLN A 282 30.42 28.50 60.11
CA GLN A 282 30.50 27.70 58.89
C GLN A 282 29.58 26.47 58.95
N TYR A 283 29.51 25.80 60.10
CA TYR A 283 28.67 24.64 60.35
C TYR A 283 27.18 24.96 60.17
N PHE A 284 26.66 25.97 60.87
CA PHE A 284 25.25 26.34 60.75
C PHE A 284 24.90 26.89 59.37
N ALA A 285 25.80 27.64 58.73
CA ALA A 285 25.62 28.07 57.35
C ALA A 285 25.57 26.86 56.39
N ALA A 286 26.44 25.87 56.57
CA ALA A 286 26.47 24.65 55.77
C ALA A 286 25.18 23.84 55.91
N ILE A 287 24.59 23.74 57.10
CA ILE A 287 23.28 23.10 57.31
C ILE A 287 22.19 23.80 56.50
N GLN A 288 22.11 25.13 56.56
CA GLN A 288 21.08 25.88 55.82
C GLN A 288 21.24 25.73 54.30
N ILE A 289 22.47 25.71 53.80
CA ILE A 289 22.77 25.45 52.39
C ILE A 289 22.23 24.07 51.98
N ILE A 290 22.56 23.02 52.73
CA ILE A 290 22.07 21.65 52.44
C ILE A 290 20.55 21.58 52.49
N LYS A 291 19.90 22.20 53.48
CA LYS A 291 18.44 22.25 53.57
C LYS A 291 17.81 22.94 52.35
N GLY A 292 18.46 23.95 51.79
CA GLY A 292 18.03 24.61 50.55
C GLY A 292 18.25 23.74 49.31
N GLU A 293 19.44 23.16 49.17
CA GLU A 293 19.82 22.32 48.03
C GLU A 293 19.00 21.04 47.95
N VAL A 294 18.72 20.38 49.07
CA VAL A 294 17.92 19.14 49.09
C VAL A 294 16.48 19.39 48.66
N LYS A 295 15.92 20.57 48.96
CA LYS A 295 14.60 20.99 48.47
C LYS A 295 14.60 21.19 46.95
N GLN A 296 15.64 21.85 46.44
CA GLN A 296 15.77 22.06 45.00
C GLN A 296 15.99 20.74 44.25
N ASP A 297 16.85 19.87 44.77
CA ASP A 297 17.12 18.56 44.16
C ASP A 297 15.90 17.64 44.22
N GLU A 298 15.12 17.66 45.32
CA GLU A 298 13.88 16.89 45.41
C GLU A 298 12.87 17.32 44.34
N LYS A 299 12.67 18.63 44.17
CA LYS A 299 11.84 19.15 43.08
C LYS A 299 12.32 18.68 41.71
N GLN A 300 13.63 18.73 41.45
CA GLN A 300 14.20 18.29 40.17
C GLN A 300 14.05 16.78 39.93
N ILE A 301 14.20 15.97 40.99
CA ILE A 301 14.04 14.53 40.94
C ILE A 301 12.58 14.17 40.69
N HIS A 302 11.66 14.84 41.38
CA HIS A 302 10.23 14.69 41.19
C HIS A 302 9.80 15.08 39.77
N GLU A 303 10.26 16.23 39.25
CA GLU A 303 10.02 16.65 37.86
C GLU A 303 10.51 15.59 36.84
N LEU A 304 11.71 15.02 37.06
CA LEU A 304 12.22 13.94 36.19
C LEU A 304 11.38 12.66 36.27
N GLN A 305 10.83 12.35 37.45
CA GLN A 305 9.93 11.21 37.66
C GLN A 305 8.58 11.45 36.98
N GLU A 306 7.97 12.63 37.14
CA GLU A 306 6.71 13.02 36.51
C GLU A 306 6.81 13.01 34.99
N GLU A 307 7.96 13.39 34.42
CA GLU A 307 8.22 13.27 32.98
C GLU A 307 8.38 11.82 32.50
N LEU A 308 8.93 10.94 33.34
CA LEU A 308 9.21 9.53 33.00
C LEU A 308 7.94 8.66 33.07
N GLN A 309 7.08 8.89 34.06
CA GLN A 309 5.88 8.09 34.32
C GLN A 309 4.91 7.97 33.12
N PRO A 310 4.52 9.04 32.40
CA PRO A 310 3.62 8.93 31.27
C PRO A 310 4.26 8.17 30.10
N ILE A 311 5.56 8.39 29.85
CA ILE A 311 6.29 7.70 28.78
C ILE A 311 6.35 6.19 29.05
N LEU A 312 6.61 5.80 30.30
CA LEU A 312 6.63 4.40 30.72
C LEU A 312 5.23 3.75 30.64
N THR A 313 4.18 4.51 30.95
CA THR A 313 2.78 4.07 30.82
C THR A 313 2.39 3.87 29.36
N ASP A 314 2.76 4.80 28.48
CA ASP A 314 2.55 4.68 27.04
C ASP A 314 3.34 3.51 26.46
N ALA A 315 4.57 3.27 26.94
CA ALA A 315 5.38 2.12 26.55
C ALA A 315 4.69 0.80 26.93
N LYS A 316 4.14 0.69 28.15
CA LYS A 316 3.33 -0.46 28.59
C LYS A 316 2.12 -0.64 27.67
N LYS A 317 1.36 0.42 27.43
CA LYS A 317 0.17 0.36 26.56
C LYS A 317 0.51 -0.12 25.16
N ALA A 318 1.59 0.40 24.55
CA ALA A 318 2.06 -0.05 23.24
C ALA A 318 2.50 -1.52 23.26
N ASN A 319 3.13 -1.98 24.35
CA ASN A 319 3.48 -3.39 24.53
C ASN A 319 2.24 -4.29 24.68
N ASP A 320 1.23 -3.86 25.42
CA ASP A 320 -0.02 -4.60 25.62
C ASP A 320 -0.81 -4.70 24.29
N GLU A 321 -0.86 -3.61 23.52
CA GLU A 321 -1.41 -3.59 22.15
C GLU A 321 -0.67 -4.59 21.23
N LEU A 322 0.67 -4.59 21.26
CA LEU A 322 1.50 -5.53 20.49
C LEU A 322 1.25 -6.98 20.91
N ASN A 323 1.27 -7.28 22.21
CA ASN A 323 1.09 -8.63 22.74
C ASN A 323 -0.32 -9.16 22.40
N GLY A 324 -1.35 -8.34 22.53
CA GLY A 324 -2.72 -8.70 22.19
C GLY A 324 -2.87 -9.03 20.70
N GLU A 325 -2.27 -8.23 19.82
CA GLU A 325 -2.32 -8.49 18.38
C GLU A 325 -1.47 -9.70 17.98
N LEU A 326 -0.28 -9.85 18.59
CA LEU A 326 0.59 -11.00 18.38
C LEU A 326 -0.10 -12.31 18.78
N GLN A 327 -0.89 -12.30 19.85
CA GLN A 327 -1.65 -13.45 20.28
C GLN A 327 -2.74 -13.83 19.26
N LYS A 328 -3.50 -12.85 18.73
CA LYS A 328 -4.49 -13.10 17.67
C LYS A 328 -3.86 -13.71 16.43
N VAL A 329 -2.70 -13.18 16.00
CA VAL A 329 -1.96 -13.71 14.84
C VAL A 329 -1.50 -15.15 15.12
N LYS A 330 -0.90 -15.42 16.29
CA LYS A 330 -0.49 -16.77 16.67
C LYS A 330 -1.66 -17.76 16.69
N ASP A 331 -2.81 -17.35 17.23
CA ASP A 331 -3.98 -18.21 17.32
C ASP A 331 -4.65 -18.44 15.96
N ALA A 332 -4.59 -17.46 15.04
CA ALA A 332 -5.04 -17.64 13.65
C ALA A 332 -4.23 -18.71 12.89
N TYR A 333 -2.96 -18.91 13.26
CA TYR A 333 -2.09 -19.92 12.67
C TYR A 333 -2.12 -21.29 13.38
N LYS A 334 -2.50 -21.35 14.66
CA LYS A 334 -2.68 -22.62 15.40
C LYS A 334 -3.85 -23.43 14.84
N GLY A 335 -3.54 -24.49 14.09
CA GLY A 335 -4.52 -25.46 13.60
C GLY A 335 -4.67 -25.54 12.08
N SER A 336 -3.94 -24.71 11.32
CA SER A 336 -3.82 -24.91 9.87
C SER A 336 -2.72 -25.93 9.57
N SER A 337 -3.07 -27.09 9.02
CA SER A 337 -2.13 -28.10 8.51
C SER A 337 -1.28 -27.61 7.32
N GLU A 338 -1.51 -26.38 6.86
CA GLU A 338 -0.90 -25.74 5.69
C GLU A 338 -0.24 -24.40 6.07
N GLU A 339 0.31 -24.27 7.28
CA GLU A 339 0.96 -23.02 7.75
C GLU A 339 2.28 -22.74 7.00
N LEU A 340 2.47 -21.50 6.52
CA LEU A 340 3.75 -21.10 5.92
C LEU A 340 4.86 -21.14 6.99
N PRO A 341 6.02 -21.79 6.76
CA PRO A 341 7.10 -21.88 7.74
C PRO A 341 7.56 -20.53 8.32
N VAL A 342 7.41 -19.45 7.55
CA VAL A 342 7.76 -18.09 7.97
C VAL A 342 6.98 -17.56 9.16
N SER A 343 5.77 -18.08 9.43
CA SER A 343 4.93 -17.66 10.57
C SER A 343 5.63 -17.85 11.92
N GLN A 344 6.61 -18.76 12.01
CA GLN A 344 7.43 -18.99 13.19
C GLN A 344 8.14 -17.72 13.68
N VAL A 345 8.37 -16.73 12.82
CA VAL A 345 8.94 -15.42 13.21
C VAL A 345 8.11 -14.72 14.30
N PHE A 346 6.79 -14.87 14.29
CA PHE A 346 5.90 -14.28 15.31
C PHE A 346 6.16 -14.89 16.70
N GLY A 347 6.63 -16.14 16.76
CA GLY A 347 7.05 -16.80 17.99
C GLY A 347 8.32 -16.22 18.63
N HIS A 348 9.16 -15.54 17.84
CA HIS A 348 10.49 -15.07 18.25
C HIS A 348 10.55 -13.56 18.57
N ILE A 349 9.43 -12.87 18.46
CA ILE A 349 9.29 -11.48 18.90
C ILE A 349 9.51 -11.43 20.42
N LEU A 350 10.36 -10.52 20.88
CA LEU A 350 10.62 -10.34 22.31
C LEU A 350 9.33 -9.91 23.01
N ILE A 351 8.85 -10.72 23.94
CA ILE A 351 7.69 -10.41 24.79
C ILE A 351 8.23 -9.79 26.08
N LEU A 352 7.78 -8.58 26.40
CA LEU A 352 7.98 -7.96 27.70
C LEU A 352 6.75 -8.25 28.56
N SER A 353 6.98 -8.78 29.76
CA SER A 353 5.91 -9.18 30.67
C SER A 353 5.30 -7.98 31.38
N GLU A 354 4.08 -8.14 31.90
CA GLU A 354 3.47 -7.13 32.75
C GLU A 354 4.27 -6.89 34.03
N GLU A 355 4.93 -7.93 34.54
CA GLU A 355 5.82 -7.87 35.70
C GLU A 355 7.05 -6.98 35.44
N ASP A 356 7.61 -7.01 34.22
CA ASP A 356 8.75 -6.15 33.84
C ASP A 356 8.38 -4.66 33.94
N PHE A 357 7.20 -4.29 33.42
CA PHE A 357 6.70 -2.92 33.48
C PHE A 357 6.30 -2.50 34.89
N HIS A 358 5.60 -3.37 35.62
CA HIS A 358 5.21 -3.11 37.01
C HIS A 358 6.43 -2.89 37.90
N SER A 359 7.45 -3.74 37.78
CA SER A 359 8.71 -3.62 38.51
C SER A 359 9.45 -2.34 38.16
N TYR A 360 9.42 -1.91 36.90
CA TYR A 360 10.03 -0.65 36.47
C TYR A 360 9.28 0.56 37.07
N GLN A 361 7.96 0.60 36.95
CA GLN A 361 7.12 1.68 37.49
C GLN A 361 7.27 1.81 39.00
N THR A 362 7.17 0.69 39.72
CA THR A 362 7.31 0.65 41.18
C THR A 362 8.74 1.02 41.60
N GLY A 363 9.74 0.56 40.85
CA GLY A 363 11.13 0.87 41.08
C GLY A 363 11.43 2.37 40.98
N VAL A 364 10.92 3.02 39.93
CA VAL A 364 11.04 4.47 39.71
C VAL A 364 10.31 5.27 40.79
N ALA A 365 9.06 4.91 41.11
CA ALA A 365 8.30 5.59 42.16
C ALA A 365 8.97 5.45 43.55
N SER A 366 9.59 4.30 43.82
CA SER A 366 10.34 4.09 45.07
C SER A 366 11.57 4.97 45.19
N ILE A 367 12.23 5.34 44.08
CA ILE A 367 13.39 6.27 44.11
C ILE A 367 12.93 7.65 44.60
N ASP A 368 11.83 8.16 44.05
CA ASP A 368 11.26 9.46 44.43
C ASP A 368 10.84 9.46 45.90
N ALA A 369 10.07 8.46 46.32
CA ALA A 369 9.62 8.32 47.71
C ALA A 369 10.79 8.22 48.72
N LEU A 370 11.85 7.48 48.39
CA LEU A 370 13.05 7.42 49.22
C LEU A 370 13.78 8.76 49.26
N PHE A 371 13.80 9.52 48.16
CA PHE A 371 14.42 10.83 48.12
C PHE A 371 13.63 11.87 48.94
N SER A 372 12.30 11.88 48.87
CA SER A 372 11.46 12.71 49.74
C SER A 372 11.64 12.34 51.23
N GLY A 373 11.81 11.06 51.54
CA GLY A 373 12.16 10.59 52.89
C GLY A 373 13.54 11.09 53.35
N PHE A 374 14.53 11.07 52.45
CA PHE A 374 15.85 11.64 52.69
C PHE A 374 15.78 13.16 52.92
N GLN A 375 15.06 13.89 52.06
CA GLN A 375 14.82 15.33 52.20
C GLN A 375 14.19 15.66 53.55
N THR A 376 13.13 14.95 53.93
CA THR A 376 12.45 15.14 55.21
C THR A 376 13.43 14.98 56.38
N LYS A 377 14.27 13.95 56.34
CA LYS A 377 15.28 13.71 57.38
C LYS A 377 16.32 14.83 57.46
N VAL A 378 16.77 15.34 56.32
CA VAL A 378 17.70 16.48 56.26
C VAL A 378 17.07 17.76 56.85
N LEU A 379 15.79 18.00 56.57
CA LEU A 379 15.07 19.18 57.07
C LEU A 379 14.82 19.14 58.58
N ASP A 380 14.57 17.95 59.12
CA ASP A 380 14.36 17.69 60.56
C ASP A 380 15.68 17.66 61.36
N THR A 381 16.83 17.54 60.69
CA THR A 381 18.13 17.50 61.36
C THR A 381 18.67 18.92 61.54
N ASP A 382 18.64 19.42 62.78
CA ASP A 382 19.20 20.72 63.16
C ASP A 382 20.66 20.65 63.62
N VAL A 383 21.11 19.48 64.09
CA VAL A 383 22.50 19.22 64.50
C VAL A 383 22.91 17.83 64.03
N TYR A 384 23.97 17.76 63.25
CA TYR A 384 24.59 16.56 62.69
C TYR A 384 25.62 15.98 63.66
N ARG A 385 25.20 15.53 64.84
CA ARG A 385 26.05 14.69 65.69
C ARG A 385 26.25 13.31 65.03
N SER A 386 27.18 12.53 65.54
CA SER A 386 27.61 11.26 64.94
C SER A 386 26.44 10.30 64.66
N SER A 387 25.43 10.24 65.53
CA SER A 387 24.22 9.44 65.34
C SER A 387 23.28 9.96 64.25
N GLU A 388 22.99 11.26 64.24
CA GLU A 388 22.08 11.91 63.31
C GLU A 388 22.68 11.94 61.90
N ALA A 389 23.99 12.21 61.79
CA ALA A 389 24.72 12.14 60.54
C ALA A 389 24.70 10.72 59.94
N ALA A 390 24.80 9.68 60.78
CA ALA A 390 24.71 8.29 60.34
C ALA A 390 23.32 7.95 59.78
N ASP A 391 22.23 8.38 60.44
CA ASP A 391 20.86 8.13 59.97
C ASP A 391 20.58 8.87 58.65
N VAL A 392 20.98 10.14 58.53
CA VAL A 392 20.86 10.88 57.26
C VAL A 392 21.67 10.20 56.15
N HIS A 393 22.87 9.70 56.45
CA HIS A 393 23.69 8.97 55.49
C HIS A 393 23.02 7.66 55.05
N GLU A 394 22.40 6.92 55.98
CA GLU A 394 21.66 5.70 55.69
C GLU A 394 20.50 5.98 54.71
N LYS A 395 19.72 7.05 54.92
CA LYS A 395 18.65 7.46 54.00
C LYS A 395 19.18 7.81 52.62
N ASN A 396 20.26 8.61 52.53
CA ASN A 396 20.90 8.94 51.26
C ASN A 396 21.39 7.65 50.54
N GLN A 397 21.96 6.72 51.28
CA GLN A 397 22.44 5.44 50.74
C GLN A 397 21.29 4.54 50.25
N ALA A 398 20.13 4.57 50.92
CA ALA A 398 18.95 3.82 50.51
C ALA A 398 18.44 4.26 49.12
N VAL A 399 18.43 5.57 48.85
CA VAL A 399 18.09 6.12 47.53
C VAL A 399 19.01 5.55 46.45
N LEU A 400 20.33 5.64 46.65
CA LEU A 400 21.30 5.14 45.66
C LEU A 400 21.13 3.63 45.43
N LYS A 401 21.01 2.84 46.50
CA LYS A 401 20.83 1.38 46.39
C LYS A 401 19.60 1.02 45.56
N GLN A 402 18.49 1.74 45.75
CA GLN A 402 17.28 1.52 44.96
C GLN A 402 17.49 1.91 43.48
N ALA A 403 18.11 3.06 43.22
CA ALA A 403 18.41 3.50 41.86
C ALA A 403 19.34 2.52 41.11
N GLU A 404 20.38 2.00 41.79
CA GLU A 404 21.27 0.96 41.27
C GLU A 404 20.55 -0.36 41.02
N HIS A 405 19.62 -0.75 41.90
CA HIS A 405 18.82 -1.96 41.73
C HIS A 405 17.98 -1.89 40.45
N VAL A 406 17.21 -0.80 40.27
CA VAL A 406 16.39 -0.59 39.07
C VAL A 406 17.26 -0.52 37.82
N HIS A 407 18.38 0.22 37.87
CA HIS A 407 19.29 0.33 36.73
C HIS A 407 19.91 -1.01 36.33
N LYS A 408 20.30 -1.85 37.29
CA LYS A 408 20.85 -3.18 37.04
C LYS A 408 19.80 -4.13 36.44
N GLN A 409 18.56 -4.09 36.92
CA GLN A 409 17.47 -4.89 36.35
C GLN A 409 17.17 -4.47 34.91
N GLN A 410 16.97 -3.16 34.69
CA GLN A 410 16.63 -2.62 33.37
C GLN A 410 17.74 -2.82 32.34
N ASN A 411 19.02 -2.70 32.72
CA ASN A 411 20.13 -2.92 31.78
C ASN A 411 20.20 -4.33 31.20
N LYS A 412 19.72 -5.36 31.92
CA LYS A 412 19.68 -6.72 31.37
C LYS A 412 18.66 -6.84 30.24
N VAL A 413 17.47 -6.28 30.44
CA VAL A 413 16.38 -6.29 29.45
C VAL A 413 16.73 -5.41 28.27
N GLU A 414 17.17 -4.19 28.55
CA GLU A 414 17.50 -3.18 27.55
C GLU A 414 18.74 -3.54 26.70
N GLY A 415 19.75 -4.20 27.27
CA GLY A 415 20.94 -4.61 26.52
C GLY A 415 20.59 -5.56 25.37
N THR A 416 19.76 -6.58 25.64
CA THR A 416 19.29 -7.51 24.61
C THR A 416 18.36 -6.82 23.61
N ARG A 417 17.43 -5.99 24.09
CA ARG A 417 16.49 -5.24 23.23
C ARG A 417 17.21 -4.31 22.26
N GLN A 418 18.14 -3.48 22.75
CA GLN A 418 18.87 -2.51 21.92
C GLN A 418 19.72 -3.19 20.86
N LYS A 419 20.49 -4.22 21.23
CA LYS A 419 21.32 -4.98 20.28
C LYS A 419 20.47 -5.59 19.16
N LYS A 420 19.36 -6.24 19.52
CA LYS A 420 18.45 -6.86 18.56
C LYS A 420 17.81 -5.82 17.62
N ARG A 421 17.41 -4.67 18.17
CA ARG A 421 16.82 -3.57 17.39
C ARG A 421 17.82 -2.93 16.43
N GLU A 422 19.05 -2.68 16.87
CA GLU A 422 20.10 -2.10 16.03
C GLU A 422 20.43 -3.02 14.85
N GLU A 423 20.58 -4.33 15.12
CA GLU A 423 20.80 -5.34 14.10
C GLU A 423 19.64 -5.42 13.10
N VAL A 424 18.39 -5.49 13.60
CA VAL A 424 17.18 -5.49 12.76
C VAL A 424 17.10 -4.24 11.88
N ASN A 425 17.33 -3.05 12.44
CA ASN A 425 17.24 -1.80 11.70
C ASN A 425 18.32 -1.70 10.62
N SER A 426 19.54 -2.13 10.93
CA SER A 426 20.64 -2.18 9.96
C SER A 426 20.29 -3.11 8.80
N GLN A 427 19.86 -4.35 9.09
CA GLN A 427 19.51 -5.30 8.04
C GLN A 427 18.28 -4.87 7.23
N LYS A 428 17.25 -4.28 7.86
CA LYS A 428 16.10 -3.71 7.15
C LYS A 428 16.54 -2.64 6.15
N LYS A 429 17.49 -1.77 6.53
CA LYS A 429 18.04 -0.75 5.65
C LYS A 429 18.77 -1.37 4.46
N GLU A 430 19.65 -2.34 4.72
CA GLU A 430 20.38 -3.07 3.69
C GLU A 430 19.42 -3.75 2.68
N GLN A 431 18.37 -4.43 3.15
CA GLN A 431 17.42 -5.09 2.23
C GLN A 431 16.60 -4.08 1.42
N LYS A 432 16.23 -2.93 2.00
CA LYS A 432 15.55 -1.86 1.26
C LYS A 432 16.45 -1.28 0.16
N GLU A 433 17.75 -1.13 0.43
CA GLU A 433 18.74 -0.68 -0.56
C GLU A 433 18.86 -1.69 -1.71
N LYS A 434 18.97 -3.00 -1.42
CA LYS A 434 18.99 -4.05 -2.46
C LYS A 434 17.75 -4.05 -3.35
N ILE A 435 16.55 -3.91 -2.76
CA ILE A 435 15.32 -3.81 -3.55
C ILE A 435 15.35 -2.53 -4.40
N SER A 436 15.84 -1.42 -3.86
CA SER A 436 15.93 -0.14 -4.57
C SER A 436 16.90 -0.21 -5.76
N GLU A 437 18.01 -0.93 -5.63
CA GLU A 437 18.94 -1.20 -6.72
C GLU A 437 18.28 -1.99 -7.86
N VAL A 438 17.53 -3.05 -7.53
CA VAL A 438 16.77 -3.82 -8.54
C VAL A 438 15.71 -2.94 -9.20
N LEU A 439 14.98 -2.11 -8.45
CA LEU A 439 14.00 -1.17 -9.00
C LEU A 439 14.65 -0.11 -9.90
N ALA A 440 15.87 0.34 -9.58
CA ALA A 440 16.62 1.26 -10.43
C ALA A 440 17.05 0.58 -11.75
N GLN A 441 17.49 -0.68 -11.70
CA GLN A 441 17.78 -1.49 -12.89
C GLN A 441 16.51 -1.74 -13.72
N LEU A 442 15.37 -1.99 -13.08
CA LEU A 442 14.08 -2.12 -13.75
C LEU A 442 13.73 -0.84 -14.52
N LYS A 443 13.90 0.33 -13.88
CA LYS A 443 13.67 1.65 -14.50
C LYS A 443 14.56 1.92 -15.72
N SER A 444 15.81 1.46 -15.70
CA SER A 444 16.69 1.62 -16.87
C SER A 444 16.22 0.77 -18.06
N VAL A 445 15.77 -0.47 -17.82
CA VAL A 445 15.24 -1.37 -18.86
C VAL A 445 13.89 -0.88 -19.42
N MET A 446 13.02 -0.32 -18.57
CA MET A 446 11.74 0.27 -19.01
C MET A 446 11.90 1.41 -20.03
N ASN A 447 13.05 2.07 -20.04
CA ASN A 447 13.34 3.14 -21.00
C ASN A 447 13.72 2.64 -22.40
N GLY A 448 13.99 1.34 -22.60
CA GLY A 448 14.53 0.77 -23.83
C GLY A 448 13.58 -0.10 -24.67
N GLY A 449 12.27 -0.12 -24.37
CA GLY A 449 11.31 -1.05 -25.00
C GLY A 449 10.61 -0.56 -26.28
N CYS A 450 10.94 0.63 -26.77
CA CYS A 450 10.27 1.28 -27.90
C CYS A 450 11.31 1.69 -28.96
N THR A 451 12.14 0.76 -29.40
CA THR A 451 13.14 0.95 -30.47
C THR A 451 12.74 0.15 -31.70
N ASP A 452 12.88 0.75 -32.87
CA ASP A 452 12.52 0.11 -34.14
C ASP A 452 13.41 -1.13 -34.39
N PRO A 453 12.86 -2.31 -34.78
CA PRO A 453 13.65 -3.48 -35.16
C PRO A 453 14.63 -3.23 -36.32
N GLY A 454 14.44 -2.16 -37.12
CA GLY A 454 15.27 -1.82 -38.28
C GLY A 454 16.13 -0.56 -38.16
N GLU A 455 15.81 0.36 -37.24
CA GLU A 455 16.54 1.62 -37.06
C GLU A 455 17.06 1.75 -35.62
N LYS A 456 18.31 2.19 -35.46
CA LYS A 456 18.93 2.50 -34.15
C LYS A 456 18.37 3.81 -33.56
N GLY A 457 17.04 3.95 -33.51
CA GLY A 457 16.32 5.12 -33.02
C GLY A 457 15.03 4.74 -32.29
N PRO A 458 14.46 5.65 -31.49
CA PRO A 458 13.16 5.42 -30.85
C PRO A 458 12.05 5.30 -31.89
N LEU A 459 11.09 4.39 -31.68
CA LEU A 459 9.84 4.30 -32.45
C LEU A 459 9.08 5.63 -32.32
N HIS A 460 9.17 6.47 -33.34
CA HIS A 460 8.46 7.75 -33.40
C HIS A 460 6.98 7.54 -33.79
N ASN A 461 6.21 6.91 -32.91
CA ASN A 461 4.77 6.67 -33.08
C ASN A 461 3.89 7.82 -32.54
N ASP A 462 4.47 8.99 -32.25
CA ASP A 462 3.76 10.14 -31.68
C ASP A 462 2.56 10.58 -32.54
N GLY A 463 2.67 10.45 -33.86
CA GLY A 463 1.58 10.71 -34.80
C GLY A 463 0.41 9.72 -34.65
N ALA A 464 0.70 8.43 -34.49
CA ALA A 464 -0.31 7.39 -34.30
C ALA A 464 -1.01 7.57 -32.93
N TYR A 465 -0.26 7.85 -31.87
CA TYR A 465 -0.84 8.12 -30.55
C TYR A 465 -1.68 9.40 -30.52
N LYS A 466 -1.30 10.44 -31.27
CA LYS A 466 -2.13 11.64 -31.44
C LYS A 466 -3.44 11.33 -32.18
N GLN A 467 -3.41 10.42 -33.16
CA GLN A 467 -4.63 9.96 -33.85
C GLN A 467 -5.53 9.13 -32.94
N LEU A 468 -4.97 8.35 -32.02
CA LEU A 468 -5.74 7.53 -31.08
C LEU A 468 -6.29 8.34 -29.90
N GLU A 469 -5.43 9.06 -29.18
CA GLU A 469 -5.70 9.69 -27.87
C GLU A 469 -5.79 11.22 -27.90
N GLY A 470 -5.55 11.86 -29.06
CA GLY A 470 -5.64 13.32 -29.18
C GLY A 470 -7.03 13.88 -28.89
N GLU A 471 -7.16 15.21 -28.90
CA GLU A 471 -8.42 15.88 -28.56
C GLU A 471 -9.62 15.42 -29.42
N ASN A 472 -9.36 15.18 -30.70
CA ASN A 472 -10.29 14.61 -31.68
C ASN A 472 -9.88 13.17 -32.07
N GLY A 473 -9.24 12.44 -31.15
CA GLY A 473 -8.73 11.09 -31.41
C GLY A 473 -9.84 10.04 -31.56
N LEU A 474 -9.47 8.92 -32.18
CA LEU A 474 -10.37 7.79 -32.43
C LEU A 474 -10.95 7.21 -31.12
N PHE A 475 -10.18 7.19 -30.04
CA PHE A 475 -10.67 6.69 -28.75
C PHE A 475 -11.88 7.48 -28.26
N ARG A 476 -11.77 8.82 -28.26
CA ARG A 476 -12.86 9.72 -27.85
C ARG A 476 -14.05 9.63 -28.79
N LYS A 477 -13.81 9.50 -30.11
CA LYS A 477 -14.87 9.27 -31.11
C LYS A 477 -15.74 8.08 -30.71
N TYR A 478 -15.14 6.92 -30.43
CA TYR A 478 -15.89 5.70 -30.09
C TYR A 478 -16.52 5.73 -28.70
N MET A 479 -15.87 6.35 -27.72
CA MET A 479 -16.45 6.57 -26.39
C MET A 479 -17.73 7.43 -26.48
N ASN A 480 -17.67 8.54 -27.22
CA ASN A 480 -18.79 9.46 -27.40
C ASN A 480 -19.97 8.80 -28.14
N LEU A 481 -19.69 7.99 -29.18
CA LEU A 481 -20.72 7.23 -29.91
C LEU A 481 -21.46 6.23 -29.03
N ASN A 482 -20.86 5.80 -27.92
CA ASN A 482 -21.46 4.88 -26.95
C ASN A 482 -21.96 5.59 -25.68
N GLY A 483 -22.10 6.92 -25.70
CA GLY A 483 -22.72 7.70 -24.63
C GLY A 483 -21.91 7.73 -23.34
N THR A 484 -20.59 7.54 -23.40
CA THR A 484 -19.70 7.55 -22.23
C THR A 484 -18.57 8.56 -22.45
N GLU A 485 -18.42 9.53 -21.54
CA GLU A 485 -17.25 10.41 -21.51
C GLU A 485 -16.20 9.81 -20.57
N ALA A 486 -14.98 9.57 -21.08
CA ALA A 486 -13.86 9.17 -20.23
C ALA A 486 -12.56 9.84 -20.68
N LEU A 487 -11.69 10.13 -19.71
CA LEU A 487 -10.34 10.62 -19.94
C LEU A 487 -9.44 9.51 -20.48
N SER A 488 -8.49 9.91 -21.32
CA SER A 488 -7.42 9.05 -21.85
C SER A 488 -6.59 8.42 -20.74
N GLY A 489 -6.13 7.19 -20.98
CA GLY A 489 -5.35 6.41 -20.01
C GLY A 489 -6.20 5.73 -18.92
N ASN A 490 -5.63 4.67 -18.37
CA ASN A 490 -6.00 4.10 -17.08
C ASN A 490 -5.06 4.67 -16.02
N GLY A 491 -5.53 4.83 -14.78
CA GLY A 491 -4.68 5.34 -13.70
C GLY A 491 -3.40 4.49 -13.60
N VAL A 492 -2.23 5.13 -13.51
CA VAL A 492 -0.96 4.43 -13.30
C VAL A 492 -1.06 3.67 -11.99
N ALA A 493 -1.19 2.35 -12.06
CA ALA A 493 -1.46 1.53 -10.88
C ALA A 493 -0.22 1.28 -9.99
N TYR A 494 0.99 1.50 -10.53
CA TYR A 494 2.22 0.99 -9.93
C TYR A 494 3.25 2.09 -9.65
N GLU A 495 3.62 2.19 -8.38
CA GLU A 495 4.57 3.18 -7.85
C GLU A 495 5.85 2.43 -7.47
N LEU A 496 6.90 2.59 -8.30
CA LEU A 496 8.19 1.89 -8.14
C LEU A 496 9.21 2.71 -7.34
N ASP A 497 8.76 3.76 -6.64
CA ASP A 497 9.63 4.70 -5.94
C ASP A 497 9.89 4.31 -4.49
N ASN A 498 9.11 3.38 -3.92
CA ASN A 498 9.28 2.93 -2.55
C ASN A 498 9.28 1.40 -2.45
N PRO A 499 10.40 0.76 -2.02
CA PRO A 499 10.55 -0.69 -2.01
C PRO A 499 9.56 -1.42 -1.09
N VAL A 500 9.16 -0.79 0.03
CA VAL A 500 8.18 -1.36 0.97
C VAL A 500 6.77 -1.31 0.37
N ILE A 501 6.43 -0.19 -0.27
CA ILE A 501 5.13 -0.03 -0.95
C ILE A 501 5.05 -0.97 -2.16
N SER A 502 6.12 -1.09 -2.95
CA SER A 502 6.19 -2.02 -4.07
C SER A 502 5.99 -3.47 -3.62
N GLY A 503 6.64 -3.89 -2.52
CA GLY A 503 6.47 -5.24 -1.96
C GLY A 503 5.04 -5.51 -1.49
N HIS A 504 4.44 -4.58 -0.72
CA HIS A 504 3.06 -4.75 -0.24
C HIS A 504 2.02 -4.69 -1.37
N LYS A 505 2.14 -3.74 -2.32
CA LYS A 505 1.24 -3.65 -3.48
C LYS A 505 1.30 -4.92 -4.34
N SER A 506 2.49 -5.49 -4.50
CA SER A 506 2.69 -6.76 -5.20
C SER A 506 1.98 -7.93 -4.50
N MET A 507 2.00 -7.98 -3.16
CA MET A 507 1.27 -8.99 -2.38
C MET A 507 -0.25 -8.78 -2.34
N ASP A 508 -0.72 -7.53 -2.43
CA ASP A 508 -2.14 -7.24 -2.57
C ASP A 508 -2.67 -7.66 -3.95
N LEU A 509 -1.89 -7.40 -5.01
CA LEU A 509 -2.17 -7.87 -6.36
C LEU A 509 -2.24 -9.40 -6.42
N LEU A 510 -1.33 -10.09 -5.74
CA LEU A 510 -1.35 -11.55 -5.61
C LEU A 510 -2.64 -12.07 -4.93
N GLY A 511 -3.17 -11.32 -3.96
CA GLY A 511 -4.47 -11.62 -3.35
C GLY A 511 -5.63 -11.45 -4.34
N LYS A 512 -5.67 -10.34 -5.07
CA LYS A 512 -6.69 -10.07 -6.11
C LYS A 512 -6.65 -11.10 -7.24
N LEU A 513 -5.45 -11.54 -7.58
CA LEU A 513 -5.22 -12.54 -8.62
C LEU A 513 -5.93 -13.86 -8.32
N ALA A 514 -5.97 -14.27 -7.05
CA ALA A 514 -6.67 -15.48 -6.62
C ALA A 514 -8.20 -15.36 -6.82
N ASP A 515 -8.76 -14.14 -6.82
CA ASP A 515 -10.19 -13.90 -6.98
C ASP A 515 -10.59 -13.75 -8.47
N VAL A 516 -9.68 -13.28 -9.32
CA VAL A 516 -9.87 -13.08 -10.79
C VAL A 516 -10.09 -14.41 -11.54
N LEU A 517 -9.68 -15.55 -10.98
CA LEU A 517 -9.88 -16.88 -11.59
C LEU A 517 -11.35 -17.33 -11.71
N GLN A 518 -12.28 -16.54 -11.14
CA GLN A 518 -13.72 -16.76 -11.25
C GLN A 518 -14.39 -16.01 -12.42
N SER A 519 -13.64 -15.21 -13.19
CA SER A 519 -14.14 -14.46 -14.36
C SER A 519 -14.85 -15.34 -15.41
N GLY A 520 -15.90 -14.78 -16.01
CA GLY A 520 -16.81 -15.47 -16.92
C GLY A 520 -16.26 -15.65 -18.33
N ARG A 521 -16.71 -16.71 -19.02
CA ARG A 521 -16.29 -17.11 -20.40
C ARG A 521 -16.21 -15.93 -21.38
N ASP A 522 -17.14 -14.99 -21.30
CA ASP A 522 -17.25 -13.91 -22.27
C ASP A 522 -16.08 -12.91 -22.17
N GLU A 523 -15.52 -12.68 -20.97
CA GLU A 523 -14.30 -11.88 -20.78
C GLU A 523 -13.08 -12.58 -21.39
N TRP A 524 -13.01 -13.91 -21.26
CA TRP A 524 -11.94 -14.71 -21.89
C TRP A 524 -11.91 -14.54 -23.40
N PHE A 525 -13.07 -14.55 -24.03
CA PHE A 525 -13.19 -14.44 -25.48
C PHE A 525 -12.72 -13.06 -25.96
N VAL A 526 -13.10 -11.99 -25.26
CA VAL A 526 -12.63 -10.64 -25.58
C VAL A 526 -11.11 -10.50 -25.40
N ASN A 527 -10.56 -11.08 -24.33
CA ASN A 527 -9.13 -11.01 -24.05
C ASN A 527 -8.30 -11.79 -25.09
N GLU A 528 -8.73 -13.00 -25.46
CA GLU A 528 -8.08 -13.75 -26.53
C GLU A 528 -8.25 -13.08 -27.89
N PHE A 529 -9.37 -12.42 -28.16
CA PHE A 529 -9.52 -11.59 -29.36
C PHE A 529 -8.44 -10.50 -29.39
N ALA A 530 -8.23 -9.79 -28.26
CA ALA A 530 -7.19 -8.77 -28.13
C ALA A 530 -5.80 -9.34 -28.48
N LEU A 531 -5.46 -10.50 -27.94
CA LEU A 531 -4.11 -11.09 -28.04
C LEU A 531 -3.85 -11.92 -29.30
N THR A 532 -4.89 -12.17 -30.10
CA THR A 532 -4.77 -12.88 -31.37
C THR A 532 -4.92 -11.97 -32.59
N ARG A 533 -5.62 -10.84 -32.44
CA ARG A 533 -5.85 -9.88 -33.53
C ARG A 533 -4.94 -8.66 -33.47
N PHE A 534 -4.40 -8.33 -32.31
CA PHE A 534 -3.49 -7.20 -32.14
C PHE A 534 -2.09 -7.69 -31.74
N ASN A 535 -1.07 -6.93 -32.12
CA ASN A 535 0.30 -7.28 -31.77
C ASN A 535 0.67 -6.90 -30.34
N TYR A 536 1.80 -7.43 -29.88
CA TYR A 536 2.38 -7.17 -28.56
C TYR A 536 3.89 -7.28 -28.64
N ARG A 537 4.60 -6.83 -27.59
CA ARG A 537 6.07 -6.67 -27.60
C ARG A 537 6.87 -7.87 -28.10
N THR A 538 6.47 -9.08 -27.74
CA THR A 538 7.22 -10.31 -28.03
C THR A 538 6.64 -11.12 -29.19
N LEU A 539 5.63 -10.61 -29.91
CA LEU A 539 4.93 -11.35 -30.97
C LEU A 539 5.89 -11.93 -32.01
N ASP A 540 6.88 -11.15 -32.45
CA ASP A 540 7.83 -11.56 -33.49
C ASP A 540 8.91 -12.54 -32.99
N LEU A 541 8.99 -12.74 -31.67
CA LEU A 541 9.92 -13.69 -31.03
C LEU A 541 9.23 -15.03 -30.70
N GLU A 542 7.90 -15.09 -30.81
CA GLU A 542 7.08 -16.25 -30.47
C GLU A 542 6.58 -16.98 -31.72
N THR A 543 6.08 -18.21 -31.57
CA THR A 543 5.49 -18.97 -32.68
C THR A 543 4.17 -18.33 -33.10
N LYS A 544 4.09 -17.87 -34.36
CA LYS A 544 2.88 -17.22 -34.89
C LYS A 544 1.68 -18.17 -34.86
N SER A 545 0.50 -17.64 -34.47
CA SER A 545 -0.77 -18.37 -34.61
C SER A 545 -1.00 -18.69 -36.08
N LYS A 546 -1.21 -19.97 -36.39
CA LYS A 546 -1.46 -20.46 -37.75
C LYS A 546 -2.90 -20.19 -38.23
N HIS A 547 -3.76 -19.63 -37.38
CA HIS A 547 -5.20 -19.55 -37.59
C HIS A 547 -5.76 -18.12 -37.66
N ALA A 548 -4.93 -17.10 -37.49
CA ALA A 548 -5.33 -15.70 -37.62
C ALA A 548 -5.38 -15.27 -39.10
N LEU A 549 -6.46 -14.57 -39.48
CA LEU A 549 -6.65 -14.02 -40.82
C LEU A 549 -5.97 -12.65 -40.99
N THR A 550 -5.78 -11.92 -39.89
CA THR A 550 -4.93 -10.71 -39.80
C THR A 550 -3.46 -11.09 -39.66
N ASP A 551 -2.56 -10.24 -40.17
CA ASP A 551 -1.11 -10.29 -39.87
C ASP A 551 -0.75 -9.11 -38.93
N PRO A 552 -0.79 -9.29 -37.59
CA PRO A 552 -0.63 -8.19 -36.65
C PRO A 552 0.77 -7.55 -36.67
N SER A 553 1.78 -8.24 -37.19
CA SER A 553 3.14 -7.68 -37.32
C SER A 553 3.24 -6.50 -38.30
N ARG A 554 2.21 -6.26 -39.12
CA ARG A 554 2.17 -5.13 -40.09
C ARG A 554 1.33 -3.94 -39.65
N HIS A 555 0.78 -3.99 -38.43
CA HIS A 555 -0.09 -2.92 -37.93
C HIS A 555 0.69 -1.64 -37.62
N VAL A 556 -0.03 -0.51 -37.55
CA VAL A 556 0.57 0.82 -37.44
C VAL A 556 1.39 0.96 -36.14
N LEU A 557 0.86 0.47 -35.02
CA LEU A 557 1.60 0.39 -33.77
C LEU A 557 2.33 -0.94 -33.70
N ALA A 558 3.59 -0.98 -34.14
CA ALA A 558 4.39 -2.20 -34.06
C ALA A 558 4.71 -2.59 -32.60
N GLY A 559 4.47 -3.87 -32.27
CA GLY A 559 4.87 -4.52 -31.02
C GLY A 559 4.34 -3.91 -29.73
N GLN A 560 3.15 -3.30 -29.72
CA GLN A 560 2.64 -2.57 -28.55
C GLN A 560 1.12 -2.40 -28.48
N GLU A 561 0.36 -3.01 -29.40
CA GLU A 561 -1.08 -2.77 -29.47
C GLU A 561 -1.81 -3.33 -28.24
N ALA A 562 -1.49 -4.53 -27.80
CA ALA A 562 -2.10 -5.15 -26.63
C ALA A 562 -1.85 -4.34 -25.35
N GLU A 563 -0.65 -3.79 -25.19
CA GLU A 563 -0.27 -2.93 -24.08
C GLU A 563 -1.02 -1.59 -24.15
N TYR A 564 -1.21 -1.02 -25.33
CA TYR A 564 -2.10 0.13 -25.51
C TYR A 564 -3.56 -0.20 -25.20
N LEU A 565 -4.07 -1.35 -25.63
CA LEU A 565 -5.42 -1.79 -25.31
C LEU A 565 -5.64 -1.89 -23.79
N LEU A 566 -4.66 -2.42 -23.06
CA LEU A 566 -4.67 -2.53 -21.59
C LEU A 566 -4.66 -1.17 -20.90
N TYR A 567 -3.71 -0.30 -21.25
CA TYR A 567 -3.42 0.90 -20.44
C TYR A 567 -3.90 2.22 -21.06
N GLY A 568 -3.95 2.32 -22.39
CA GLY A 568 -4.48 3.47 -23.11
C GLY A 568 -3.69 4.76 -22.94
N PHE A 569 -2.40 4.70 -22.61
CA PHE A 569 -1.57 5.90 -22.52
C PHE A 569 -1.21 6.42 -23.91
N SER A 570 -0.92 7.71 -24.01
CA SER A 570 -0.62 8.42 -25.26
C SER A 570 0.83 8.23 -25.75
N SER A 571 1.54 7.20 -25.31
CA SER A 571 2.90 6.89 -25.81
C SER A 571 3.28 5.43 -25.61
N CYS A 572 4.12 4.92 -26.53
CA CYS A 572 4.69 3.56 -26.45
C CYS A 572 5.35 3.31 -25.11
N LYS A 573 6.20 4.26 -24.69
CA LYS A 573 6.98 4.15 -23.47
C LYS A 573 6.09 3.92 -22.27
N ALA A 574 4.99 4.67 -22.15
CA ALA A 574 4.08 4.57 -21.02
C ALA A 574 3.32 3.24 -20.99
N ASN A 575 2.84 2.76 -22.14
CA ASN A 575 2.10 1.48 -22.22
C ASN A 575 3.03 0.29 -21.91
N ILE A 576 4.20 0.24 -22.55
CA ILE A 576 5.18 -0.85 -22.37
C ILE A 576 5.79 -0.84 -20.97
N SER A 577 6.13 0.33 -20.43
CA SER A 577 6.69 0.41 -19.06
C SER A 577 5.67 -0.03 -18.01
N THR A 578 4.38 0.27 -18.22
CA THR A 578 3.31 -0.16 -17.31
C THR A 578 3.11 -1.67 -17.36
N ALA A 579 3.06 -2.26 -18.57
CA ALA A 579 3.04 -3.72 -18.74
C ALA A 579 4.21 -4.41 -18.05
N TYR A 580 5.41 -3.85 -18.24
CA TYR A 580 6.64 -4.38 -17.66
C TYR A 580 6.68 -4.24 -16.12
N ALA A 581 6.20 -3.11 -15.58
CA ALA A 581 6.10 -2.89 -14.14
C ALA A 581 5.08 -3.86 -13.50
N GLU A 582 3.92 -4.07 -14.13
CA GLU A 582 2.89 -4.98 -13.64
C GLU A 582 3.37 -6.43 -13.64
N MET A 583 4.04 -6.85 -14.72
CA MET A 583 4.68 -8.18 -14.81
C MET A 583 5.74 -8.37 -13.74
N PHE A 584 6.60 -7.37 -13.51
CA PHE A 584 7.60 -7.42 -12.45
C PHE A 584 6.94 -7.53 -11.07
N SER A 585 5.87 -6.79 -10.79
CA SER A 585 5.15 -6.86 -9.51
C SER A 585 4.58 -8.25 -9.25
N ILE A 586 3.90 -8.88 -10.21
CA ILE A 586 3.39 -10.25 -10.04
C ILE A 586 4.54 -11.23 -9.82
N ARG A 587 5.59 -11.14 -10.64
CA ARG A 587 6.79 -11.99 -10.51
C ARG A 587 7.46 -11.85 -9.17
N MET A 588 7.67 -10.62 -8.71
CA MET A 588 8.26 -10.30 -7.43
C MET A 588 7.41 -10.89 -6.29
N ALA A 589 6.08 -10.76 -6.36
CA ALA A 589 5.18 -11.34 -5.35
C ALA A 589 5.34 -12.86 -5.25
N ILE A 590 5.31 -13.56 -6.40
CA ILE A 590 5.44 -15.01 -6.47
C ILE A 590 6.82 -15.47 -5.97
N ARG A 591 7.90 -14.86 -6.46
CA ARG A 591 9.28 -15.20 -6.03
C ARG A 591 9.55 -14.84 -4.56
N THR A 592 8.90 -13.80 -4.03
CA THR A 592 8.94 -13.50 -2.60
C THR A 592 8.22 -14.57 -1.80
N LEU A 593 7.04 -15.02 -2.24
CA LEU A 593 6.32 -16.12 -1.61
C LEU A 593 7.15 -17.42 -1.60
N GLU A 594 7.81 -17.76 -2.70
CA GLU A 594 8.75 -18.90 -2.74
C GLU A 594 9.86 -18.77 -1.68
N ALA A 595 10.38 -17.56 -1.46
CA ALA A 595 11.40 -17.30 -0.46
C ALA A 595 10.84 -17.32 0.98
N LEU A 596 9.55 -17.02 1.18
CA LEU A 596 8.85 -17.16 2.45
C LEU A 596 8.54 -18.63 2.79
N MET A 597 8.51 -19.53 1.80
CA MET A 597 8.32 -20.97 2.03
C MET A 597 9.59 -21.66 2.56
N GLU A 598 10.78 -21.10 2.29
CA GLU A 598 12.07 -21.58 2.81
C GLU A 598 12.89 -20.44 3.45
N PRO A 599 12.38 -19.86 4.54
CA PRO A 599 13.09 -18.81 5.25
C PRO A 599 14.34 -19.37 5.92
N LYS A 600 15.41 -18.58 5.97
CA LYS A 600 16.61 -18.95 6.73
C LYS A 600 16.30 -18.87 8.23
N ASN A 601 16.50 -19.98 8.96
CA ASN A 601 16.20 -20.09 10.39
C ASN A 601 16.85 -18.99 11.25
N GLU A 602 18.03 -18.51 10.87
CA GLU A 602 18.75 -17.42 11.56
C GLU A 602 17.95 -16.12 11.63
N LEU A 603 17.12 -15.84 10.62
CA LEU A 603 16.32 -14.60 10.54
C LEU A 603 15.16 -14.58 11.53
N PHE A 604 14.66 -15.75 11.95
CA PHE A 604 13.59 -15.82 12.94
C PHE A 604 14.04 -15.34 14.31
N GLN A 605 15.28 -15.64 14.69
CA GLN A 605 15.82 -15.27 16.00
C GLN A 605 15.85 -13.75 16.21
N LEU A 606 15.88 -12.96 15.13
CA LEU A 606 15.82 -11.50 15.15
C LEU A 606 14.42 -10.93 15.42
N GLY A 607 13.36 -11.75 15.36
CA GLY A 607 12.03 -11.39 15.83
C GLY A 607 11.41 -10.16 15.15
N SER A 608 11.72 -9.91 13.86
CA SER A 608 11.11 -8.85 13.06
C SER A 608 10.45 -9.46 11.82
N PRO A 609 9.11 -9.64 11.83
CA PRO A 609 8.36 -10.14 10.67
C PRO A 609 8.61 -9.32 9.40
N LEU A 610 8.75 -7.99 9.53
CA LEU A 610 9.04 -7.15 8.37
C LEU A 610 10.44 -7.40 7.81
N LEU A 611 11.44 -7.62 8.66
CA LEU A 611 12.78 -7.97 8.18
C LEU A 611 12.77 -9.26 7.36
N VAL A 612 12.11 -10.31 7.84
CA VAL A 612 12.02 -11.57 7.09
C VAL A 612 11.33 -11.36 5.76
N LEU A 613 10.22 -10.60 5.75
CA LEU A 613 9.55 -10.20 4.52
C LEU A 613 10.46 -9.42 3.57
N LEU A 614 11.27 -8.48 4.07
CA LEU A 614 12.20 -7.69 3.27
C LEU A 614 13.34 -8.53 2.68
N VAL A 615 13.87 -9.50 3.44
CA VAL A 615 14.88 -10.44 2.92
C VAL A 615 14.29 -11.29 1.80
N SER A 616 13.11 -11.87 2.02
CA SER A 616 12.40 -12.65 1.00
C SER A 616 12.04 -11.78 -0.21
N ALA A 617 11.66 -10.52 0.00
CA ALA A 617 11.33 -9.59 -1.07
C ALA A 617 12.57 -9.15 -1.86
N ALA A 618 13.72 -8.96 -1.22
CA ALA A 618 14.98 -8.67 -1.91
C ALA A 618 15.40 -9.84 -2.81
N GLN A 619 15.32 -11.08 -2.30
CA GLN A 619 15.57 -12.27 -3.10
C GLN A 619 14.55 -12.42 -4.24
N GLY A 620 13.27 -12.17 -3.93
CA GLY A 620 12.18 -12.22 -4.89
C GLY A 620 12.34 -11.19 -6.02
N ALA A 621 12.78 -9.97 -5.70
CA ALA A 621 13.04 -8.91 -6.66
C ALA A 621 14.16 -9.27 -7.63
N VAL A 622 15.29 -9.80 -7.14
CA VAL A 622 16.41 -10.22 -7.99
C VAL A 622 15.98 -11.31 -8.97
N LYS A 623 15.34 -12.38 -8.47
CA LYS A 623 14.84 -13.47 -9.32
C LYS A 623 13.78 -12.99 -10.31
N ALA A 624 12.85 -12.15 -9.86
CA ALA A 624 11.85 -11.57 -10.73
C ALA A 624 12.51 -10.76 -11.85
N PHE A 625 13.51 -9.93 -11.56
CA PHE A 625 14.23 -9.17 -12.58
C PHE A 625 14.95 -10.07 -13.59
N GLU A 626 15.52 -11.20 -13.17
CA GLU A 626 16.11 -12.21 -14.05
C GLU A 626 15.05 -12.89 -14.93
N ASP A 627 13.90 -13.26 -14.35
CA ASP A 627 12.76 -13.80 -15.10
C ASP A 627 12.28 -12.82 -16.17
N MET A 628 12.21 -11.53 -15.83
CA MET A 628 11.75 -10.46 -16.72
C MET A 628 12.64 -10.32 -17.95
N LYS A 629 13.96 -10.50 -17.83
CA LYS A 629 14.89 -10.46 -18.97
C LYS A 629 14.59 -11.57 -19.98
N GLN A 630 14.31 -12.77 -19.49
CA GLN A 630 13.98 -13.91 -20.36
C GLN A 630 12.61 -13.72 -21.01
N LEU A 631 11.62 -13.22 -20.27
CA LEU A 631 10.26 -13.00 -20.80
C LEU A 631 10.25 -11.99 -21.95
N ILE A 632 10.99 -10.89 -21.86
CA ILE A 632 11.06 -9.90 -22.96
C ILE A 632 11.89 -10.37 -24.16
N GLU A 633 12.65 -11.46 -24.02
CA GLU A 633 13.33 -12.16 -25.12
C GLU A 633 12.42 -13.21 -25.80
N GLY A 634 11.14 -13.31 -25.41
CA GLY A 634 10.18 -14.28 -25.96
C GLY A 634 10.34 -15.69 -25.39
N LYS A 635 11.15 -15.88 -24.34
CA LYS A 635 11.32 -17.18 -23.69
C LYS A 635 10.20 -17.44 -22.69
N GLU A 636 9.81 -18.71 -22.59
CA GLU A 636 8.95 -19.17 -21.50
C GLU A 636 9.75 -19.30 -20.21
N VAL A 637 9.15 -18.93 -19.09
CA VAL A 637 9.81 -19.02 -17.79
C VAL A 637 8.86 -19.62 -16.76
N GLU A 638 9.36 -20.55 -15.94
CA GLU A 638 8.58 -21.14 -14.86
C GLU A 638 7.97 -20.06 -13.96
N ILE A 639 6.68 -20.21 -13.59
CA ILE A 639 6.05 -19.30 -12.62
C ILE A 639 6.68 -19.49 -11.26
N SER A 640 6.69 -20.74 -10.82
CA SER A 640 7.29 -21.17 -9.57
C SER A 640 7.54 -22.67 -9.58
N SER A 641 8.78 -23.08 -9.31
CA SER A 641 9.12 -24.50 -9.13
C SER A 641 8.45 -25.12 -7.91
N LYS A 642 8.07 -24.31 -6.92
CA LYS A 642 7.54 -24.77 -5.63
C LYS A 642 6.03 -24.66 -5.47
N ILE A 643 5.44 -23.62 -6.06
CA ILE A 643 4.02 -23.31 -5.90
C ILE A 643 3.21 -24.01 -7.00
N THR A 644 3.70 -23.98 -8.24
CA THR A 644 2.98 -24.51 -9.41
C THR A 644 3.68 -25.70 -10.08
N GLY A 645 4.90 -26.03 -9.64
CA GLY A 645 5.76 -27.05 -10.25
C GLY A 645 6.51 -26.56 -11.49
N SER A 646 7.67 -27.16 -11.78
CA SER A 646 8.58 -26.73 -12.87
C SER A 646 8.04 -26.90 -14.30
N PHE A 647 6.91 -27.60 -14.47
CA PHE A 647 6.27 -27.77 -15.78
C PHE A 647 5.29 -26.65 -16.14
N PHE A 648 5.02 -25.72 -15.22
CA PHE A 648 4.11 -24.60 -15.45
C PHE A 648 4.90 -23.32 -15.74
N THR A 649 5.09 -23.05 -17.02
CA THR A 649 5.81 -21.90 -17.58
C THR A 649 4.85 -20.89 -18.17
N PHE A 650 5.19 -19.60 -18.07
CA PHE A 650 4.47 -18.50 -18.70
C PHE A 650 5.35 -17.82 -19.74
N THR A 651 4.74 -17.43 -20.85
CA THR A 651 5.27 -16.46 -21.82
C THR A 651 4.90 -15.03 -21.44
N TYR A 652 5.47 -14.04 -22.12
CA TYR A 652 5.03 -12.65 -22.00
C TYR A 652 3.54 -12.49 -22.36
N LYS A 653 3.07 -13.19 -23.41
CA LYS A 653 1.66 -13.23 -23.81
C LYS A 653 0.75 -13.71 -22.68
N ASP A 654 1.16 -14.71 -21.91
CA ASP A 654 0.39 -15.22 -20.77
C ASP A 654 0.24 -14.20 -19.64
N TYR A 655 1.26 -13.36 -19.42
CA TYR A 655 1.14 -12.23 -18.50
C TYR A 655 0.18 -11.16 -19.02
N LEU A 656 0.19 -10.85 -20.32
CA LEU A 656 -0.80 -9.94 -20.88
C LEU A 656 -2.23 -10.48 -20.74
N ARG A 657 -2.45 -11.78 -20.94
CA ARG A 657 -3.74 -12.44 -20.66
C ARG A 657 -4.19 -12.14 -19.24
N LEU A 658 -3.29 -12.37 -18.29
CA LEU A 658 -3.54 -12.13 -16.88
C LEU A 658 -3.93 -10.68 -16.59
N PHE A 659 -3.22 -9.71 -17.18
CA PHE A 659 -3.52 -8.30 -17.03
C PHE A 659 -4.89 -7.96 -17.64
N PHE A 660 -5.22 -8.49 -18.81
CA PHE A 660 -6.54 -8.28 -19.39
C PHE A 660 -7.67 -8.83 -18.50
N PHE A 661 -7.44 -9.88 -17.72
CA PHE A 661 -8.41 -10.32 -16.71
C PHE A 661 -8.52 -9.39 -15.52
N ILE A 662 -7.38 -8.96 -14.97
CA ILE A 662 -7.33 -8.03 -13.84
C ILE A 662 -8.02 -6.70 -14.21
N HIS A 663 -7.92 -6.28 -15.48
CA HIS A 663 -8.49 -5.04 -16.02
C HIS A 663 -9.79 -5.26 -16.84
N SER A 664 -10.43 -6.44 -16.75
CA SER A 664 -11.47 -6.95 -17.68
C SER A 664 -12.77 -6.15 -17.78
N ASN A 665 -13.07 -5.27 -16.82
CA ASN A 665 -14.32 -4.52 -16.76
C ASN A 665 -14.24 -3.11 -17.41
N ASP A 666 -13.30 -2.92 -18.35
CA ASP A 666 -13.02 -1.62 -18.93
C ASP A 666 -13.84 -1.36 -20.22
N ILE A 667 -14.89 -0.52 -20.13
CA ILE A 667 -15.62 0.00 -21.29
C ILE A 667 -14.66 0.63 -22.31
N LYS A 668 -13.53 1.18 -21.84
CA LYS A 668 -12.51 1.80 -22.70
C LYS A 668 -11.82 0.77 -23.59
N LEU A 669 -11.73 -0.50 -23.19
CA LEU A 669 -11.10 -1.55 -24.00
C LEU A 669 -11.79 -1.68 -25.36
N MET A 670 -13.13 -1.65 -25.40
CA MET A 670 -13.91 -1.73 -26.63
C MET A 670 -13.62 -0.54 -27.55
N SER A 671 -13.61 0.68 -27.01
CA SER A 671 -13.29 1.87 -27.79
C SER A 671 -11.84 1.88 -28.29
N ARG A 672 -10.87 1.38 -27.51
CA ARG A 672 -9.48 1.24 -27.96
C ARG A 672 -9.35 0.19 -29.07
N MET A 673 -10.06 -0.95 -28.97
CA MET A 673 -10.13 -1.94 -30.04
C MET A 673 -10.69 -1.33 -31.33
N GLN A 674 -11.81 -0.61 -31.25
CA GLN A 674 -12.40 0.07 -32.42
C GLN A 674 -11.44 1.10 -33.02
N SER A 675 -10.72 1.84 -32.17
CA SER A 675 -9.74 2.83 -32.59
C SER A 675 -8.57 2.20 -33.34
N LEU A 676 -8.02 1.10 -32.82
CA LEU A 676 -6.95 0.37 -33.49
C LEU A 676 -7.43 -0.28 -34.80
N ILE A 677 -8.63 -0.88 -34.82
CA ILE A 677 -9.19 -1.48 -36.04
C ILE A 677 -9.38 -0.41 -37.12
N GLU A 678 -9.98 0.75 -36.81
CA GLU A 678 -10.10 1.84 -37.78
C GLU A 678 -8.72 2.36 -38.22
N MET A 679 -7.76 2.48 -37.31
CA MET A 679 -6.42 2.92 -37.66
C MET A 679 -5.69 1.93 -38.57
N ASN A 680 -5.83 0.63 -38.34
CA ASN A 680 -5.15 -0.42 -39.11
C ASN A 680 -5.83 -0.69 -40.46
N THR A 681 -7.16 -0.70 -40.50
CA THR A 681 -7.94 -0.97 -41.72
C THR A 681 -8.24 0.28 -42.55
N LYS A 682 -8.12 1.47 -41.95
CA LYS A 682 -8.57 2.77 -42.50
C LYS A 682 -10.10 2.83 -42.75
N GLN A 683 -10.86 1.93 -42.15
CA GLN A 683 -12.32 1.86 -42.27
C GLN A 683 -13.03 2.47 -41.06
N ASP A 684 -13.95 3.39 -41.31
CA ASP A 684 -14.77 4.02 -40.27
C ASP A 684 -15.88 3.08 -39.79
N LEU A 685 -15.73 2.47 -38.61
CA LEU A 685 -16.67 1.50 -38.07
C LEU A 685 -18.05 2.10 -37.77
N ALA A 686 -18.15 3.43 -37.65
CA ALA A 686 -19.43 4.12 -37.51
C ALA A 686 -20.27 4.09 -38.79
N LYS A 687 -19.66 3.80 -39.94
CA LYS A 687 -20.36 3.67 -41.24
C LYS A 687 -20.68 2.22 -41.61
N LEU A 688 -20.02 1.26 -40.97
CA LEU A 688 -20.19 -0.16 -41.24
C LEU A 688 -21.43 -0.71 -40.53
N THR A 689 -22.54 -0.80 -41.26
CA THR A 689 -23.83 -1.30 -40.76
C THR A 689 -23.79 -2.81 -40.58
N THR A 690 -24.30 -3.30 -39.44
CA THR A 690 -24.32 -4.74 -39.10
C THR A 690 -25.73 -5.33 -39.01
N TYR A 691 -26.74 -4.45 -38.95
CA TYR A 691 -28.13 -4.80 -38.83
C TYR A 691 -28.94 -3.99 -39.82
N VAL A 692 -29.75 -4.68 -40.64
CA VAL A 692 -30.62 -4.06 -41.64
C VAL A 692 -32.05 -4.55 -41.51
N GLN A 693 -32.99 -3.62 -41.69
CA GLN A 693 -34.41 -3.92 -41.80
C GLN A 693 -34.88 -3.56 -43.23
N GLY A 694 -35.37 -4.56 -43.94
CA GLY A 694 -35.97 -4.40 -45.27
C GLY A 694 -37.48 -4.34 -45.17
N ASN A 695 -38.07 -3.35 -45.83
CA ASN A 695 -39.51 -3.27 -46.03
C ASN A 695 -39.81 -3.35 -47.52
N THR A 696 -40.88 -4.05 -47.87
CA THR A 696 -41.42 -4.13 -49.22
C THR A 696 -42.94 -4.08 -49.18
N ALA A 697 -43.52 -3.37 -50.13
CA ALA A 697 -44.92 -3.53 -50.50
C ALA A 697 -44.98 -4.36 -51.78
N SER A 698 -45.74 -5.44 -51.75
CA SER A 698 -45.90 -6.33 -52.90
C SER A 698 -47.37 -6.51 -53.23
N SER A 699 -47.65 -6.86 -54.48
CA SER A 699 -49.01 -7.03 -54.95
C SER A 699 -49.14 -8.22 -55.88
N LEU A 700 -50.34 -8.81 -55.94
CA LEU A 700 -50.71 -9.88 -56.85
C LEU A 700 -52.03 -9.55 -57.55
N LYS A 701 -52.12 -9.80 -58.87
CA LYS A 701 -53.37 -9.70 -59.62
C LYS A 701 -54.32 -10.86 -59.30
N LEU A 702 -55.51 -10.53 -58.83
CA LEU A 702 -56.61 -11.47 -58.62
C LEU A 702 -57.22 -11.86 -59.96
N TRP A 703 -57.56 -13.13 -60.15
CA TRP A 703 -58.09 -13.62 -61.42
C TRP A 703 -59.61 -13.62 -61.49
N PHE A 704 -60.27 -13.96 -60.38
CA PHE A 704 -61.69 -14.29 -60.45
C PHE A 704 -62.56 -13.25 -59.75
N MET A 705 -62.36 -13.00 -58.45
CA MET A 705 -63.35 -12.28 -57.64
C MET A 705 -62.74 -11.21 -56.71
N PRO A 706 -62.25 -10.07 -57.24
CA PRO A 706 -61.74 -8.97 -56.41
C PRO A 706 -62.77 -8.42 -55.40
N GLY A 707 -64.05 -8.39 -55.78
CA GLY A 707 -65.13 -7.91 -54.91
C GLY A 707 -65.34 -8.78 -53.66
N LEU A 708 -65.26 -10.11 -53.79
CA LEU A 708 -65.35 -11.03 -52.64
C LEU A 708 -64.11 -10.97 -51.76
N MET A 709 -62.93 -10.82 -52.35
CA MET A 709 -61.68 -10.61 -51.61
C MET A 709 -61.70 -9.31 -50.79
N LYS A 710 -62.36 -8.25 -51.29
CA LYS A 710 -62.56 -7.00 -50.54
C LYS A 710 -63.48 -7.17 -49.33
N VAL A 711 -64.46 -8.07 -49.40
CA VAL A 711 -65.26 -8.45 -48.22
C VAL A 711 -64.38 -9.18 -47.20
N PHE A 712 -63.49 -10.06 -47.66
CA PHE A 712 -62.54 -10.75 -46.79
C PHE A 712 -61.54 -9.81 -46.12
N GLU A 713 -61.14 -8.73 -46.79
CA GLU A 713 -60.35 -7.65 -46.19
C GLU A 713 -61.09 -6.98 -45.03
N VAL A 714 -62.32 -6.51 -45.24
CA VAL A 714 -63.13 -5.81 -44.21
C VAL A 714 -63.41 -6.71 -43.00
N THR A 715 -63.56 -8.01 -43.22
CA THR A 715 -63.78 -9.01 -42.16
C THR A 715 -62.49 -9.50 -41.48
N GLY A 716 -61.31 -9.07 -41.95
CA GLY A 716 -60.02 -9.49 -41.42
C GLY A 716 -59.58 -10.92 -41.79
N LEU A 717 -60.28 -11.57 -42.73
CA LEU A 717 -59.98 -12.93 -43.21
C LEU A 717 -58.79 -12.97 -44.19
N THR A 718 -58.37 -11.82 -44.73
CA THR A 718 -57.19 -11.71 -45.61
C THR A 718 -56.21 -10.65 -45.11
N SER A 719 -54.91 -10.95 -45.18
CA SER A 719 -53.82 -10.05 -44.76
C SER A 719 -53.34 -9.09 -45.87
N CYS A 720 -54.20 -8.80 -46.86
CA CYS A 720 -53.89 -7.88 -47.95
C CYS A 720 -55.04 -6.89 -48.19
N GLU A 721 -54.68 -5.70 -48.65
CA GLU A 721 -55.56 -4.61 -49.04
C GLU A 721 -55.90 -4.73 -50.53
N VAL A 722 -57.18 -4.78 -50.89
CA VAL A 722 -57.61 -4.96 -52.28
C VAL A 722 -57.75 -3.60 -52.97
N LYS A 723 -56.79 -3.26 -53.84
CA LYS A 723 -56.80 -2.06 -54.69
C LYS A 723 -57.12 -2.43 -56.14
N GLY A 724 -58.36 -2.16 -56.54
CA GLY A 724 -58.86 -2.48 -57.88
C GLY A 724 -58.89 -3.99 -58.13
N THR A 725 -57.96 -4.49 -58.95
CA THR A 725 -57.83 -5.93 -59.28
C THR A 725 -56.60 -6.59 -58.65
N ARG A 726 -55.87 -5.87 -57.79
CA ARG A 726 -54.68 -6.39 -57.11
C ARG A 726 -54.90 -6.42 -55.60
N CYS A 727 -54.34 -7.44 -54.97
CA CYS A 727 -54.26 -7.58 -53.52
C CYS A 727 -52.83 -7.17 -53.12
N GLU A 728 -52.70 -6.10 -52.35
CA GLU A 728 -51.45 -5.49 -51.89
C GLU A 728 -51.17 -5.85 -50.43
N TRP A 729 -49.93 -6.16 -50.09
CA TRP A 729 -49.54 -6.42 -48.70
C TRP A 729 -48.15 -5.84 -48.43
N LYS A 730 -47.89 -5.52 -47.16
CA LYS A 730 -46.59 -5.04 -46.70
C LYS A 730 -45.88 -6.13 -45.91
N GLN A 731 -44.58 -6.26 -46.12
CA GLN A 731 -43.74 -7.19 -45.38
C GLN A 731 -42.48 -6.49 -44.91
N THR A 732 -42.06 -6.91 -43.72
CA THR A 732 -40.83 -6.47 -43.08
C THR A 732 -40.02 -7.69 -42.72
N ALA A 733 -38.73 -7.63 -42.98
CA ALA A 733 -37.78 -8.61 -42.49
C ALA A 733 -36.54 -7.89 -41.99
N GLU A 734 -35.89 -8.51 -41.03
CA GLU A 734 -34.68 -8.00 -40.40
C GLU A 734 -33.63 -9.09 -40.45
N LEU A 735 -32.37 -8.67 -40.62
CA LEU A 735 -31.24 -9.57 -40.66
C LEU A 735 -30.01 -8.83 -40.12
N SER A 736 -29.20 -9.55 -39.34
CA SER A 736 -27.89 -9.10 -38.91
C SER A 736 -26.86 -10.17 -39.16
N TYR A 737 -25.59 -9.78 -39.11
CA TYR A 737 -24.49 -10.72 -38.94
C TYR A 737 -24.58 -11.43 -37.58
#